data_AF-A0A1V8TST2-F1
#
_entry.id   AF-A0A1V8TST2-F1
#
_cell.length_a   1.000
_cell.length_b   1.000
_cell.length_c   1.000
_cell.angle_alpha   90.00
_cell.angle_beta   90.00
_cell.angle_gamma   90.00
#
_symmetry.space_group_name_H-M   'P 1'
#
loop_
_entity.id
_entity.type
_entity.pdbx_description
1 polymer ?
#
loop_
_entity_poly.entity_id
_entity_poly.type
_entity_poly.pdbx_seq_one_letter_code
_entity_poly.pdbx_strand_id
1 'polypeptide(L)'
;MAALNNEQQAKLKARNNRPFNNSGTIPLNVPGAGCPIEAELDIAERFRHGVNDFRQDRLTVREVTMLALMDAITDKDSWTDKVFDDSIVEKWRVEAMAMPFISDRAWEWCVLELRGKAKLTKERGFTTTLETGSACAKADSLVDEHWRIELTRKANSLLHVHPEHKDWHPGSNEQVLNLVHPSLFPLVYGRTAVLQQGQVGLRNCVDYVGRGTPVEESISKPPADGRRAQDGATFSSKFQWLPAEVRFCNGSDTEVEITSYINNLHPVGHSSLYRTIGKIISKAIPMWNETLVKDYNNRYPLRIAVEGAVFEPLSYPSELDDLADTDVSDPTAFAAALWRARAYMDLPEQPSSINSALHFAPDGDDEMPDFESDFTGEIDQALRWKHNRLRKIVHPEPGADYTYEQWKEGKAPKPDPPKVHYLGGEQEGFNHEYQKVCLEDEFREQGLQVIVKLASIELTPEKPVFEGGNWHLEGMMNEPTAIYYYDVENVTSPRLEFRMEAELDSVELSYEQDDHAPLATIFGLPSLRDEPAVQNVGAVLCRPGRLLAFPNTLQHRVQSFGLEDPSRPGHRRFLVLWLVDPHYRILSTANVPPQQHEWFAPRNVDKVLESKNLAVELQDMIKEHTDDYPMSLETAKRLRLELMEERTKLMPTVERNFEEYNFCEH
;
A
#
# COMPACT_ATOMS: atom_id res chain seq x y z
N MET A 1 36.98 18.29 -14.47
CA MET A 1 35.61 18.62 -14.02
C MET A 1 35.41 20.12 -14.19
N ALA A 2 34.66 20.55 -15.21
CA ALA A 2 34.27 21.95 -15.34
C ALA A 2 32.97 22.14 -14.53
N ALA A 3 33.03 22.95 -13.47
CA ALA A 3 31.83 23.34 -12.73
C ALA A 3 30.87 24.06 -13.69
N LEU A 4 29.62 23.61 -13.72
CA LEU A 4 28.55 24.29 -14.48
C LEU A 4 28.47 25.74 -14.00
N ASN A 5 28.48 26.70 -14.94
CA ASN A 5 28.43 28.11 -14.57
C ASN A 5 27.03 28.50 -14.03
N ASN A 6 26.95 29.63 -13.33
CA ASN A 6 25.72 30.12 -12.71
C ASN A 6 24.55 30.28 -13.71
N GLU A 7 24.84 30.48 -15.00
CA GLU A 7 23.82 30.59 -16.05
C GLU A 7 23.23 29.23 -16.43
N GLN A 8 24.04 28.17 -16.43
CA GLN A 8 23.59 26.79 -16.62
C GLN A 8 22.77 26.29 -15.43
N GLN A 9 23.17 26.67 -14.20
CA GLN A 9 22.38 26.38 -13.00
C GLN A 9 21.03 27.12 -12.97
N ALA A 10 21.01 28.38 -13.41
CA ALA A 10 19.77 29.15 -13.54
C ALA A 10 18.84 28.59 -14.63
N LYS A 11 19.39 28.13 -15.76
CA LYS A 11 18.63 27.44 -16.82
C LYS A 11 18.10 26.08 -16.37
N LEU A 12 18.85 25.33 -15.55
CA LEU A 12 18.36 24.08 -14.94
C LEU A 12 17.21 24.35 -13.96
N LYS A 13 17.36 25.33 -13.06
CA LYS A 13 16.29 25.75 -12.14
C LYS A 13 15.04 26.23 -12.87
N ALA A 14 15.20 27.05 -13.92
CA ALA A 14 14.08 27.53 -14.73
C ALA A 14 13.40 26.42 -15.57
N ARG A 15 14.12 25.34 -15.86
CA ARG A 15 13.61 24.17 -16.59
C ARG A 15 12.88 23.19 -15.66
N ASN A 16 13.35 23.04 -14.42
CA ASN A 16 12.69 22.24 -13.38
C ASN A 16 11.40 22.91 -12.84
N ASN A 17 11.26 24.24 -12.93
CA ASN A 17 10.05 24.96 -12.51
C ASN A 17 8.92 24.99 -13.56
N ARG A 18 9.05 24.25 -14.67
CA ARG A 18 7.94 24.13 -15.64
C ARG A 18 7.02 22.99 -15.22
N PRO A 19 5.68 23.16 -15.28
CA PRO A 19 4.75 22.08 -14.98
C PRO A 19 4.98 20.90 -15.92
N PHE A 20 4.76 19.69 -15.41
CA PHE A 20 4.86 18.49 -16.24
C PHE A 20 3.81 18.53 -17.36
N ASN A 21 4.25 18.30 -18.59
CA ASN A 21 3.39 18.44 -19.76
C ASN A 21 3.73 17.41 -20.85
N ASN A 22 2.75 16.56 -21.17
CA ASN A 22 2.82 15.59 -22.25
C ASN A 22 1.81 15.86 -23.39
N SER A 23 1.25 17.07 -23.48
CA SER A 23 0.20 17.42 -24.45
C SER A 23 0.67 17.39 -25.91
N GLY A 24 1.99 17.55 -26.14
CA GLY A 24 2.57 17.68 -27.48
C GLY A 24 2.24 19.01 -28.20
N THR A 25 1.51 19.94 -27.56
CA THR A 25 1.25 21.28 -28.11
C THR A 25 2.46 22.21 -27.98
N ILE A 26 3.27 21.95 -26.95
CA ILE A 26 4.59 22.52 -26.69
C ILE A 26 5.59 21.36 -26.57
N PRO A 27 6.92 21.62 -26.62
CA PRO A 27 7.91 20.58 -26.35
C PRO A 27 7.63 19.87 -25.03
N LEU A 28 7.74 18.55 -25.04
CA LEU A 28 7.48 17.71 -23.86
C LEU A 28 8.34 18.16 -22.67
N ASN A 29 7.72 18.12 -21.49
CA ASN A 29 8.39 18.35 -20.23
C ASN A 29 7.89 17.31 -19.22
N VAL A 30 8.41 16.11 -19.31
CA VAL A 30 8.08 14.96 -18.45
C VAL A 30 9.36 14.23 -18.04
N PRO A 31 9.36 13.44 -16.96
CA PRO A 31 10.53 12.67 -16.56
C PRO A 31 11.08 11.84 -17.72
N GLY A 32 12.39 11.99 -18.00
CA GLY A 32 13.06 11.32 -19.13
C GLY A 32 12.83 11.96 -20.51
N ALA A 33 11.98 12.99 -20.63
CA ALA A 33 11.77 13.74 -21.87
C ALA A 33 11.47 15.22 -21.58
N GLY A 34 12.51 16.05 -21.58
CA GLY A 34 12.39 17.48 -21.29
C GLY A 34 12.84 17.85 -19.88
N CYS A 35 12.76 16.94 -18.91
CA CYS A 35 13.40 17.06 -17.59
C CYS A 35 14.10 15.74 -17.17
N PRO A 36 14.96 15.76 -16.12
CA PRO A 36 15.59 14.55 -15.58
C PRO A 36 14.57 13.48 -15.20
N ILE A 37 14.98 12.21 -15.21
CA ILE A 37 14.08 11.11 -14.86
C ILE A 37 13.76 11.08 -13.36
N GLU A 38 14.66 11.65 -12.54
CA GLU A 38 14.54 11.80 -11.10
C GLU A 38 13.79 13.09 -10.70
N ALA A 39 13.12 13.75 -11.65
CA ALA A 39 12.36 14.96 -11.37
C ALA A 39 11.14 14.64 -10.50
N GLU A 40 11.16 15.14 -9.27
CA GLU A 40 10.15 14.89 -8.25
C GLU A 40 9.60 16.21 -7.71
N LEU A 41 8.29 16.27 -7.46
CA LEU A 41 7.62 17.37 -6.77
C LEU A 41 7.82 17.26 -5.26
N ASP A 42 7.70 18.40 -4.57
CA ASP A 42 7.65 18.41 -3.11
C ASP A 42 6.47 17.58 -2.59
N ILE A 43 6.60 16.96 -1.42
CA ILE A 43 5.56 16.12 -0.81
C ILE A 43 4.21 16.87 -0.68
N ALA A 44 4.24 18.18 -0.45
CA ALA A 44 3.04 19.02 -0.37
C ALA A 44 2.33 19.26 -1.72
N GLU A 45 2.98 18.95 -2.85
CA GLU A 45 2.46 19.19 -4.20
C GLU A 45 2.04 17.90 -4.92
N ARG A 46 2.00 16.77 -4.22
CA ARG A 46 1.71 15.43 -4.78
C ARG A 46 1.04 14.50 -3.78
N PHE A 47 0.68 13.31 -4.21
CA PHE A 47 0.27 12.25 -3.29
C PHE A 47 1.48 11.58 -2.61
N ARG A 48 1.29 10.95 -1.45
CA ARG A 48 2.33 10.18 -0.74
C ARG A 48 2.40 8.73 -1.22
N HIS A 49 3.60 8.14 -1.13
CA HIS A 49 3.85 6.71 -1.38
C HIS A 49 4.69 6.05 -0.27
N GLY A 50 4.57 4.74 -0.14
CA GLY A 50 5.26 3.91 0.85
C GLY A 50 6.69 3.51 0.50
N VAL A 51 7.33 4.12 -0.52
CA VAL A 51 8.73 3.81 -0.88
C VAL A 51 9.71 4.39 0.16
N ASN A 52 9.53 5.65 0.53
CA ASN A 52 10.35 6.38 1.53
C ASN A 52 9.67 7.66 2.08
N ASP A 53 8.41 7.96 1.72
CA ASP A 53 7.68 9.13 2.24
C ASP A 53 6.60 8.77 3.26
N PHE A 54 6.09 7.55 3.11
CA PHE A 54 4.95 6.90 3.75
C PHE A 54 5.18 6.35 5.16
N ARG A 55 4.92 7.07 6.25
CA ARG A 55 4.93 6.48 7.61
C ARG A 55 3.69 6.86 8.39
N GLN A 56 3.17 5.92 9.18
CA GLN A 56 2.10 6.15 10.16
C GLN A 56 2.61 5.84 11.56
N ASP A 57 1.93 6.31 12.61
CA ASP A 57 2.18 5.80 13.95
C ASP A 57 1.72 4.34 14.06
N ARG A 58 2.46 3.55 14.83
CA ARG A 58 2.14 2.15 15.06
C ARG A 58 0.84 2.02 15.84
N LEU A 59 -0.07 1.21 15.31
CA LEU A 59 -1.34 0.92 15.97
C LEU A 59 -1.14 -0.05 17.12
N THR A 60 -1.94 0.07 18.18
CA THR A 60 -1.99 -0.96 19.21
C THR A 60 -2.53 -2.28 18.63
N VAL A 61 -2.18 -3.42 19.24
CA VAL A 61 -2.71 -4.73 18.83
C VAL A 61 -4.25 -4.78 18.93
N ARG A 62 -4.81 -4.01 19.88
CA ARG A 62 -6.26 -3.80 20.02
C ARG A 62 -6.83 -3.09 18.80
N GLU A 63 -6.24 -1.98 18.38
CA GLU A 63 -6.72 -1.23 17.22
C GLU A 63 -6.61 -2.04 15.92
N VAL A 64 -5.53 -2.79 15.72
CA VAL A 64 -5.42 -3.74 14.58
C VAL A 64 -6.55 -4.78 14.62
N THR A 65 -6.90 -5.29 15.79
CA THR A 65 -7.99 -6.26 15.93
C THR A 65 -9.37 -5.65 15.71
N MET A 66 -9.57 -4.39 16.11
CA MET A 66 -10.78 -3.62 15.79
C MET A 66 -10.96 -3.45 14.27
N LEU A 67 -9.89 -3.13 13.54
CA LEU A 67 -9.93 -3.04 12.07
C LEU A 67 -10.30 -4.38 11.43
N ALA A 68 -9.71 -5.48 11.90
CA ALA A 68 -10.03 -6.82 11.40
C ALA A 68 -11.50 -7.21 11.65
N LEU A 69 -12.02 -6.87 12.84
CA LEU A 69 -13.43 -7.09 13.18
C LEU A 69 -14.37 -6.28 12.27
N MET A 70 -14.09 -5.00 12.08
CA MET A 70 -14.89 -4.14 11.19
C MET A 70 -14.82 -4.60 9.73
N ASP A 71 -13.66 -5.02 9.24
CA ASP A 71 -13.53 -5.59 7.89
C ASP A 71 -14.38 -6.86 7.73
N ALA A 72 -14.37 -7.75 8.73
CA ALA A 72 -15.17 -8.97 8.73
C ALA A 72 -16.68 -8.69 8.77
N ILE A 73 -17.13 -7.70 9.53
CA ILE A 73 -18.55 -7.31 9.58
C ILE A 73 -18.98 -6.66 8.25
N THR A 74 -18.18 -5.76 7.70
CA THR A 74 -18.47 -5.11 6.40
C THR A 74 -18.44 -6.08 5.22
N ASP A 75 -17.97 -7.31 5.43
CA ASP A 75 -18.01 -8.41 4.49
C ASP A 75 -19.27 -9.27 4.58
N LYS A 76 -20.10 -9.13 5.63
CA LYS A 76 -21.37 -9.86 5.75
C LYS A 76 -22.42 -9.25 4.82
N ASP A 77 -23.28 -10.10 4.26
CA ASP A 77 -24.36 -9.64 3.37
C ASP A 77 -25.32 -8.69 4.10
N SER A 78 -25.70 -7.60 3.43
CA SER A 78 -26.62 -6.58 3.95
C SER A 78 -26.20 -5.99 5.30
N TRP A 79 -24.89 -5.97 5.61
CA TRP A 79 -24.39 -5.44 6.89
C TRP A 79 -24.82 -3.98 7.14
N THR A 80 -24.97 -3.18 6.06
CA THR A 80 -25.38 -1.77 6.10
C THR A 80 -26.79 -1.55 6.65
N ASP A 81 -27.66 -2.57 6.58
CA ASP A 81 -28.98 -2.55 7.21
C ASP A 81 -28.91 -3.24 8.57
N LYS A 82 -28.24 -4.39 8.65
CA LYS A 82 -28.14 -5.23 9.84
C LYS A 82 -27.45 -4.56 11.03
N VAL A 83 -26.54 -3.61 10.80
CA VAL A 83 -25.86 -2.86 11.88
C VAL A 83 -26.81 -1.96 12.70
N PHE A 84 -28.02 -1.73 12.21
CA PHE A 84 -29.07 -0.99 12.93
C PHE A 84 -30.09 -1.90 13.62
N ASP A 85 -29.96 -3.22 13.48
CA ASP A 85 -30.77 -4.21 14.21
C ASP A 85 -30.00 -4.70 15.44
N ASP A 86 -30.39 -4.23 16.62
CA ASP A 86 -29.70 -4.56 17.87
C ASP A 86 -29.69 -6.07 18.16
N SER A 87 -30.69 -6.84 17.67
CA SER A 87 -30.71 -8.30 17.84
C SER A 87 -29.65 -9.01 17.00
N ILE A 88 -29.28 -8.43 15.86
CA ILE A 88 -28.20 -8.93 15.01
C ILE A 88 -26.85 -8.46 15.54
N VAL A 89 -26.76 -7.20 15.95
CA VAL A 89 -25.56 -6.63 16.56
C VAL A 89 -25.16 -7.42 17.80
N GLU A 90 -26.09 -7.86 18.65
CA GLU A 90 -25.77 -8.71 19.81
C GLU A 90 -25.19 -10.08 19.41
N LYS A 91 -25.63 -10.68 18.30
CA LYS A 91 -25.03 -11.91 17.79
C LYS A 91 -23.60 -11.68 17.31
N TRP A 92 -23.37 -10.57 16.60
CA TRP A 92 -22.02 -10.18 16.20
C TRP A 92 -21.13 -9.86 17.41
N ARG A 93 -21.68 -9.33 18.50
CA ARG A 93 -20.95 -9.12 19.75
C ARG A 93 -20.42 -10.42 20.31
N VAL A 94 -21.20 -11.49 20.32
CA VAL A 94 -20.74 -12.82 20.77
C VAL A 94 -19.54 -13.30 19.96
N GLU A 95 -19.58 -13.14 18.62
CA GLU A 95 -18.44 -13.47 17.75
C GLU A 95 -17.24 -12.55 18.03
N ALA A 96 -17.47 -11.26 18.24
CA ALA A 96 -16.45 -10.25 18.48
C ALA A 96 -15.71 -10.45 19.81
N MET A 97 -16.42 -10.81 20.88
CA MET A 97 -15.84 -11.08 22.21
C MET A 97 -14.93 -12.32 22.21
N ALA A 98 -15.02 -13.19 21.20
CA ALA A 98 -14.11 -14.31 21.03
C ALA A 98 -12.77 -13.91 20.37
N MET A 99 -12.69 -12.71 19.77
CA MET A 99 -11.46 -12.18 19.21
C MET A 99 -10.57 -11.63 20.34
N PRO A 100 -9.24 -11.87 20.29
CA PRO A 100 -8.31 -11.30 21.26
C PRO A 100 -8.43 -9.78 21.34
N PHE A 101 -8.20 -9.20 22.52
CA PHE A 101 -8.16 -7.74 22.72
C PHE A 101 -9.43 -6.96 22.33
N ILE A 102 -10.57 -7.60 22.02
CA ILE A 102 -11.84 -6.88 21.90
C ILE A 102 -12.50 -6.79 23.28
N SER A 103 -12.48 -5.60 23.86
CA SER A 103 -13.23 -5.23 25.07
C SER A 103 -14.63 -4.73 24.72
N ASP A 104 -15.46 -4.51 25.75
CA ASP A 104 -16.74 -3.82 25.59
C ASP A 104 -16.59 -2.43 24.97
N ARG A 105 -15.59 -1.65 25.41
CA ARG A 105 -15.32 -0.30 24.85
C ARG A 105 -14.89 -0.36 23.39
N ALA A 106 -14.02 -1.31 23.04
CA ALA A 106 -13.60 -1.52 21.66
C ALA A 106 -14.77 -1.95 20.76
N TRP A 107 -15.64 -2.82 21.27
CA TRP A 107 -16.86 -3.23 20.57
C TRP A 107 -17.82 -2.07 20.34
N GLU A 108 -18.12 -1.29 21.38
CA GLU A 108 -18.99 -0.12 21.29
C GLU A 108 -18.47 0.88 20.25
N TRP A 109 -17.16 1.16 20.26
CA TRP A 109 -16.52 2.00 19.25
C TRP A 109 -16.70 1.44 17.84
N CYS A 110 -16.40 0.16 17.62
CA CYS A 110 -16.59 -0.49 16.32
C CYS A 110 -18.03 -0.38 15.83
N VAL A 111 -19.04 -0.56 16.71
CA VAL A 111 -20.46 -0.42 16.34
C VAL A 111 -20.80 1.01 15.93
N LEU A 112 -20.32 2.02 16.66
CA LEU A 112 -20.52 3.43 16.30
C LEU A 112 -19.90 3.75 14.94
N GLU A 113 -18.67 3.30 14.72
CA GLU A 113 -17.96 3.49 13.46
C GLU A 113 -18.67 2.79 12.30
N LEU A 114 -19.07 1.52 12.47
CA LEU A 114 -19.81 0.75 11.48
C LEU A 114 -21.16 1.39 11.13
N ARG A 115 -21.90 1.92 12.12
CA ARG A 115 -23.17 2.65 11.87
C ARG A 115 -22.91 3.94 11.08
N GLY A 116 -21.80 4.63 11.34
CA GLY A 116 -21.35 5.77 10.55
C GLY A 116 -21.03 5.37 9.10
N LYS A 117 -20.21 4.33 8.92
CA LYS A 117 -19.84 3.80 7.61
C LYS A 117 -21.06 3.36 6.81
N ALA A 118 -22.02 2.65 7.43
CA ALA A 118 -23.21 2.16 6.74
C ALA A 118 -24.04 3.26 6.07
N LYS A 119 -24.10 4.47 6.68
CA LYS A 119 -24.77 5.63 6.07
C LYS A 119 -24.01 6.10 4.82
N LEU A 120 -22.70 6.30 4.94
CA LEU A 120 -21.85 6.72 3.83
C LEU A 120 -21.82 5.68 2.70
N THR A 121 -21.82 4.39 3.03
CA THR A 121 -21.90 3.32 2.03
C THR A 121 -23.19 3.37 1.23
N LYS A 122 -24.33 3.66 1.87
CA LYS A 122 -25.61 3.80 1.16
C LYS A 122 -25.62 5.01 0.22
N GLU A 123 -24.93 6.09 0.59
CA GLU A 123 -24.81 7.29 -0.24
C GLU A 123 -23.85 7.10 -1.41
N ARG A 124 -22.70 6.47 -1.17
CA ARG A 124 -21.57 6.39 -2.11
C ARG A 124 -21.55 5.11 -2.96
N GLY A 125 -22.15 4.03 -2.46
CA GLY A 125 -22.13 2.69 -3.09
C GLY A 125 -20.89 1.85 -2.77
N PHE A 126 -19.99 2.32 -1.92
CA PHE A 126 -18.78 1.61 -1.49
C PHE A 126 -18.43 1.95 -0.03
N THR A 127 -17.58 1.14 0.60
CA THR A 127 -17.18 1.30 2.00
C THR A 127 -15.67 1.39 2.11
N THR A 128 -15.16 2.30 2.93
CA THR A 128 -13.75 2.31 3.34
C THR A 128 -13.48 1.20 4.37
N THR A 129 -12.25 0.70 4.43
CA THR A 129 -11.81 -0.33 5.38
C THR A 129 -10.31 -0.13 5.66
N LEU A 130 -9.83 -0.69 6.78
CA LEU A 130 -8.45 -0.51 7.24
C LEU A 130 -8.09 0.99 7.37
N GLU A 131 -8.99 1.79 7.94
CA GLU A 131 -8.77 3.24 8.14
C GLU A 131 -7.75 3.49 9.25
N THR A 132 -6.55 3.88 8.83
CA THR A 132 -5.38 4.20 9.65
C THR A 132 -4.78 5.54 9.17
N GLY A 133 -3.47 5.75 9.26
CA GLY A 133 -2.81 6.80 8.47
C GLY A 133 -3.07 6.70 6.94
N SER A 134 -3.51 5.52 6.46
CA SER A 134 -3.96 5.24 5.10
C SER A 134 -5.37 4.63 5.10
N ALA A 135 -5.87 4.15 3.96
CA ALA A 135 -7.11 3.37 3.90
C ALA A 135 -7.23 2.58 2.60
N CYS A 136 -8.07 1.53 2.66
CA CYS A 136 -8.60 0.85 1.48
C CYS A 136 -10.08 1.20 1.29
N ALA A 137 -10.59 1.02 0.08
CA ALA A 137 -12.02 1.11 -0.23
C ALA A 137 -12.46 -0.14 -0.99
N LYS A 138 -13.62 -0.71 -0.61
CA LYS A 138 -14.19 -1.91 -1.25
C LYS A 138 -15.65 -1.69 -1.63
N ALA A 139 -16.05 -2.24 -2.78
CA ALA A 139 -17.40 -2.15 -3.30
C ALA A 139 -17.80 -3.44 -4.01
N ASP A 140 -18.95 -4.01 -3.65
CA ASP A 140 -19.42 -5.30 -4.19
C ASP A 140 -20.38 -5.15 -5.38
N SER A 141 -20.97 -3.98 -5.54
CA SER A 141 -22.03 -3.72 -6.53
C SER A 141 -21.88 -2.38 -7.25
N LEU A 142 -20.72 -1.72 -7.16
CA LEU A 142 -20.49 -0.41 -7.77
C LEU A 142 -20.34 -0.49 -9.30
N VAL A 143 -19.85 -1.64 -9.80
CA VAL A 143 -19.83 -1.95 -11.22
C VAL A 143 -21.10 -2.70 -11.58
N ASP A 144 -21.93 -2.12 -12.46
CA ASP A 144 -23.17 -2.75 -12.88
C ASP A 144 -22.93 -4.13 -13.50
N GLU A 145 -23.84 -5.07 -13.25
CA GLU A 145 -23.75 -6.45 -13.74
C GLU A 145 -23.61 -6.52 -15.28
N HIS A 146 -24.22 -5.58 -15.99
CA HIS A 146 -24.08 -5.46 -17.44
C HIS A 146 -22.61 -5.27 -17.86
N TRP A 147 -21.86 -4.39 -17.18
CA TRP A 147 -20.45 -4.13 -17.47
C TRP A 147 -19.56 -5.30 -17.07
N ARG A 148 -19.91 -6.02 -15.99
CA ARG A 148 -19.23 -7.26 -15.61
C ARG A 148 -19.34 -8.32 -16.71
N ILE A 149 -20.57 -8.59 -17.17
CA ILE A 149 -20.83 -9.55 -18.24
C ILE A 149 -20.13 -9.13 -19.55
N GLU A 150 -20.16 -7.83 -19.88
CA GLU A 150 -19.46 -7.32 -21.06
C GLU A 150 -17.95 -7.51 -20.94
N LEU A 151 -17.35 -7.17 -19.79
CA LEU A 151 -15.93 -7.38 -19.53
C LEU A 151 -15.55 -8.85 -19.67
N THR A 152 -16.26 -9.77 -19.01
CA THR A 152 -16.01 -11.22 -19.10
C THR A 152 -16.06 -11.71 -20.54
N ARG A 153 -17.13 -11.37 -21.27
CA ARG A 153 -17.31 -11.79 -22.67
C ARG A 153 -16.21 -11.25 -23.59
N LYS A 154 -15.75 -10.02 -23.36
CA LYS A 154 -14.71 -9.38 -24.21
C LYS A 154 -13.30 -9.79 -23.81
N ALA A 155 -13.05 -10.06 -22.53
CA ALA A 155 -11.82 -10.66 -22.04
C ALA A 155 -11.65 -12.10 -22.58
N ASN A 156 -12.74 -12.84 -22.76
CA ASN A 156 -12.70 -14.21 -23.27
C ASN A 156 -12.04 -14.34 -24.65
N SER A 157 -12.11 -13.33 -25.52
CA SER A 157 -11.41 -13.36 -26.81
C SER A 157 -9.88 -13.24 -26.68
N LEU A 158 -9.40 -12.64 -25.58
CA LEU A 158 -7.97 -12.58 -25.25
C LEU A 158 -7.52 -13.85 -24.53
N LEU A 159 -8.43 -14.50 -23.80
CA LEU A 159 -8.16 -15.70 -23.02
C LEU A 159 -8.04 -16.96 -23.89
N HIS A 160 -8.93 -17.11 -24.87
CA HIS A 160 -9.03 -18.30 -25.72
C HIS A 160 -8.25 -18.14 -27.03
N VAL A 161 -6.97 -17.83 -26.91
CA VAL A 161 -6.02 -17.87 -28.03
C VAL A 161 -5.45 -19.28 -28.18
N HIS A 162 -4.80 -19.57 -29.32
CA HIS A 162 -4.08 -20.82 -29.52
C HIS A 162 -3.10 -21.06 -28.36
N PRO A 163 -2.92 -22.29 -27.84
CA PRO A 163 -2.06 -22.55 -26.69
C PRO A 163 -0.65 -21.96 -26.80
N GLU A 164 -0.06 -21.99 -28.00
CA GLU A 164 1.28 -21.41 -28.27
C GLU A 164 1.32 -19.88 -28.17
N HIS A 165 0.16 -19.22 -28.29
CA HIS A 165 0.04 -17.76 -28.16
C HIS A 165 -0.34 -17.32 -26.73
N LYS A 166 -0.58 -18.25 -25.81
CA LYS A 166 -0.82 -17.91 -24.41
C LYS A 166 0.43 -17.29 -23.79
N ASP A 167 0.27 -16.11 -23.21
CA ASP A 167 1.36 -15.40 -22.54
C ASP A 167 1.35 -15.69 -21.03
N TRP A 168 1.88 -16.85 -20.65
CA TRP A 168 2.07 -17.20 -19.25
C TRP A 168 3.12 -16.29 -18.61
N HIS A 169 2.81 -15.77 -17.42
CA HIS A 169 3.69 -14.91 -16.67
C HIS A 169 4.97 -15.68 -16.29
N PRO A 170 6.17 -15.12 -16.55
CA PRO A 170 7.42 -15.75 -16.14
C PRO A 170 7.42 -16.11 -14.64
N GLY A 171 7.88 -17.32 -14.31
CA GLY A 171 7.97 -17.80 -12.93
C GLY A 171 6.65 -18.22 -12.28
N SER A 172 5.51 -18.17 -12.98
CA SER A 172 4.19 -18.47 -12.41
C SER A 172 3.76 -19.94 -12.47
N ASN A 173 4.66 -20.86 -12.86
CA ASN A 173 4.31 -22.26 -13.12
C ASN A 173 3.10 -22.44 -14.06
N GLU A 174 2.95 -21.56 -15.06
CA GLU A 174 1.79 -21.53 -15.97
C GLU A 174 0.44 -21.42 -15.25
N GLN A 175 0.39 -20.70 -14.14
CA GLN A 175 -0.86 -20.41 -13.43
C GLN A 175 -1.32 -18.96 -13.66
N VAL A 176 -0.43 -18.02 -13.99
CA VAL A 176 -0.82 -16.63 -14.25
C VAL A 176 -0.77 -16.35 -15.75
N LEU A 177 -1.92 -16.15 -16.37
CA LEU A 177 -2.07 -15.82 -17.78
C LEU A 177 -2.28 -14.32 -17.97
N ASN A 178 -1.37 -13.69 -18.71
CA ASN A 178 -1.45 -12.27 -19.04
C ASN A 178 -2.32 -12.06 -20.29
N LEU A 179 -3.39 -11.29 -20.16
CA LEU A 179 -4.26 -10.90 -21.28
C LEU A 179 -3.87 -9.53 -21.82
N VAL A 180 -3.63 -8.58 -20.91
CA VAL A 180 -3.04 -7.26 -21.18
C VAL A 180 -2.02 -7.02 -20.08
N HIS A 181 -0.74 -6.82 -20.44
CA HIS A 181 0.31 -6.63 -19.45
C HIS A 181 1.13 -5.37 -19.73
N PRO A 182 1.27 -4.45 -18.76
CA PRO A 182 1.92 -3.15 -18.99
C PRO A 182 3.43 -3.26 -19.28
N SER A 183 4.09 -4.33 -18.82
CA SER A 183 5.51 -4.59 -19.13
C SER A 183 5.76 -5.17 -20.52
N LEU A 184 4.73 -5.48 -21.32
CA LEU A 184 4.93 -5.81 -22.74
C LEU A 184 4.94 -4.51 -23.55
N PHE A 185 5.87 -4.41 -24.51
CA PHE A 185 6.09 -3.20 -25.30
C PHE A 185 6.28 -1.94 -24.43
N PRO A 186 7.15 -1.96 -23.40
CA PRO A 186 7.42 -0.78 -22.59
C PRO A 186 8.12 0.28 -23.45
N LEU A 187 8.16 1.52 -22.96
CA LEU A 187 9.12 2.49 -23.48
C LEU A 187 10.52 2.08 -23.03
N VAL A 188 11.46 2.10 -23.98
CA VAL A 188 12.89 1.91 -23.73
C VAL A 188 13.60 3.23 -24.07
N TYR A 189 14.17 3.89 -23.06
CA TYR A 189 14.92 5.13 -23.27
C TYR A 189 16.06 4.91 -24.27
N GLY A 190 16.33 5.92 -25.11
CA GLY A 190 17.31 5.81 -26.20
C GLY A 190 16.87 4.99 -27.42
N ARG A 191 15.78 4.22 -27.34
CA ARG A 191 15.33 3.34 -28.44
C ARG A 191 13.91 3.61 -28.91
N THR A 192 12.95 3.72 -28.01
CA THR A 192 11.53 3.90 -28.37
C THR A 192 11.31 5.29 -28.94
N ALA A 193 10.70 5.36 -30.13
CA ALA A 193 10.38 6.62 -30.77
C ALA A 193 9.25 7.36 -30.03
N VAL A 194 9.43 8.66 -29.81
CA VAL A 194 8.49 9.54 -29.12
C VAL A 194 8.12 10.72 -30.02
N LEU A 195 6.84 11.05 -30.09
CA LEU A 195 6.37 12.28 -30.72
C LEU A 195 6.66 13.47 -29.80
N GLN A 196 7.67 14.27 -30.17
CA GLN A 196 8.02 15.49 -29.45
C GLN A 196 6.94 16.59 -29.55
N GLN A 197 6.13 16.52 -30.60
CA GLN A 197 4.98 17.40 -30.86
C GLN A 197 3.82 16.60 -31.46
N GLY A 198 2.60 17.02 -31.15
CA GLY A 198 1.36 16.33 -31.49
C GLY A 198 1.07 15.13 -30.60
N GLN A 199 -0.02 14.43 -30.92
CA GLN A 199 -0.46 13.23 -30.21
C GLN A 199 -0.86 12.12 -31.19
N VAL A 200 -0.66 10.87 -30.75
CA VAL A 200 -1.16 9.67 -31.43
C VAL A 200 -2.68 9.61 -31.24
N GLY A 201 -3.43 9.60 -32.34
CA GLY A 201 -4.88 9.45 -32.26
C GLY A 201 -5.31 8.01 -31.93
N LEU A 202 -6.35 7.84 -31.11
CA LEU A 202 -6.80 6.52 -30.64
C LEU A 202 -7.15 5.53 -31.77
N ARG A 203 -8.01 5.93 -32.71
CA ARG A 203 -8.53 5.02 -33.75
C ARG A 203 -7.57 4.84 -34.92
N ASN A 204 -6.71 5.82 -35.16
CA ASN A 204 -5.73 5.85 -36.22
C ASN A 204 -4.30 5.73 -35.68
N CYS A 205 -4.11 5.13 -34.50
CA CYS A 205 -2.81 5.04 -33.84
C CYS A 205 -1.75 4.37 -34.71
N VAL A 206 -2.17 3.41 -35.54
CA VAL A 206 -1.28 2.66 -36.44
C VAL A 206 -0.70 3.55 -37.55
N ASP A 207 -1.36 4.66 -37.92
CA ASP A 207 -0.85 5.61 -38.93
C ASP A 207 0.37 6.42 -38.43
N TYR A 208 0.64 6.35 -37.12
CA TYR A 208 1.78 6.98 -36.47
C TYR A 208 2.97 6.04 -36.31
N VAL A 209 2.83 4.75 -36.62
CA VAL A 209 3.94 3.80 -36.55
C VAL A 209 5.12 4.34 -37.38
N GLY A 210 6.30 4.34 -36.76
CA GLY A 210 7.53 4.87 -37.34
C GLY A 210 7.70 6.38 -37.35
N ARG A 211 6.78 7.13 -36.72
CA ARG A 211 6.95 8.56 -36.46
C ARG A 211 7.65 8.80 -35.12
N GLY A 212 8.19 10.01 -34.98
CA GLY A 212 8.87 10.45 -33.75
C GLY A 212 10.36 10.14 -33.76
N THR A 213 11.02 10.47 -32.66
CA THR A 213 12.45 10.24 -32.46
C THR A 213 12.67 9.70 -31.05
N PRO A 214 13.66 8.82 -30.83
CA PRO A 214 14.01 8.39 -29.49
C PRO A 214 14.38 9.57 -28.60
N VAL A 215 13.95 9.53 -27.35
CA VAL A 215 14.42 10.44 -26.30
C VAL A 215 15.80 10.00 -25.85
N GLU A 216 16.71 10.95 -25.59
CA GLU A 216 18.06 10.64 -25.13
C GLU A 216 18.03 9.84 -23.82
N GLU A 217 18.95 8.89 -23.68
CA GLU A 217 19.16 8.21 -22.39
C GLU A 217 19.62 9.24 -21.35
N SER A 218 18.84 9.42 -20.28
CA SER A 218 19.27 10.21 -19.13
C SER A 218 20.28 9.38 -18.33
N ILE A 219 21.54 9.81 -18.30
CA ILE A 219 22.52 9.24 -17.38
C ILE A 219 22.18 9.78 -15.99
N SER A 220 21.57 8.95 -15.16
CA SER A 220 21.35 9.25 -13.73
C SER A 220 22.69 9.58 -13.08
N LYS A 221 22.85 10.81 -12.59
CA LYS A 221 23.98 11.16 -11.73
C LYS A 221 23.53 10.95 -10.28
N PRO A 222 24.34 10.30 -9.43
CA PRO A 222 24.02 10.23 -8.01
C PRO A 222 23.87 11.65 -7.44
N PRO A 223 22.93 11.89 -6.50
CA PRO A 223 22.74 13.19 -5.87
C PRO A 223 24.05 13.73 -5.30
N ALA A 224 24.30 15.03 -5.45
CA ALA A 224 25.53 15.68 -4.99
C ALA A 224 25.52 15.97 -3.49
N ASP A 225 24.36 15.89 -2.83
CA ASP A 225 24.18 16.06 -1.40
C ASP A 225 24.08 14.68 -0.73
N GLY A 226 25.12 14.30 0.02
CA GLY A 226 25.23 13.02 0.72
C GLY A 226 24.20 12.78 1.83
N ARG A 227 22.99 13.32 1.75
CA ARG A 227 21.90 13.05 2.71
C ARG A 227 20.96 11.91 2.29
N ARG A 228 21.07 11.36 1.07
CA ARG A 228 20.28 10.20 0.60
C ARG A 228 21.05 9.28 -0.36
N ALA A 229 22.39 9.26 -0.29
CA ALA A 229 23.24 8.48 -1.19
C ALA A 229 23.35 6.98 -0.82
N GLN A 230 22.55 6.48 0.14
CA GLN A 230 22.48 5.05 0.49
C GLN A 230 21.28 4.32 -0.15
N ASP A 231 20.33 5.07 -0.73
CA ASP A 231 19.12 4.52 -1.34
C ASP A 231 19.38 4.21 -2.82
N GLY A 232 19.10 2.97 -3.25
CA GLY A 232 19.17 2.61 -4.67
C GLY A 232 18.26 3.50 -5.54
N ALA A 233 18.54 3.57 -6.85
CA ALA A 233 17.73 4.36 -7.78
C ALA A 233 16.26 3.90 -7.76
N THR A 234 15.34 4.73 -7.24
CA THR A 234 13.88 4.46 -7.24
C THR A 234 13.26 4.55 -8.63
N PHE A 235 14.01 5.05 -9.62
CA PHE A 235 13.61 5.21 -11.01
C PHE A 235 14.38 4.26 -11.92
N SER A 236 13.68 3.65 -12.88
CA SER A 236 14.33 2.90 -13.96
C SER A 236 14.88 3.85 -15.01
N SER A 237 16.20 3.87 -15.20
CA SER A 237 16.84 4.63 -16.28
C SER A 237 16.68 3.99 -17.66
N LYS A 238 16.10 2.79 -17.74
CA LYS A 238 15.96 2.01 -18.97
C LYS A 238 14.52 1.93 -19.46
N PHE A 239 13.57 1.71 -18.57
CA PHE A 239 12.20 1.36 -18.95
C PHE A 239 11.16 2.27 -18.31
N GLN A 240 10.07 2.52 -19.04
CA GLN A 240 8.86 3.14 -18.50
C GLN A 240 7.62 2.38 -18.98
N TRP A 241 6.63 2.20 -18.10
CA TRP A 241 5.29 1.81 -18.53
C TRP A 241 4.60 2.97 -19.26
N LEU A 242 3.70 2.62 -20.19
CA LEU A 242 2.97 3.59 -21.00
C LEU A 242 1.50 3.61 -20.58
N PRO A 243 1.06 4.60 -19.77
CA PRO A 243 -0.34 4.77 -19.43
C PRO A 243 -1.17 5.15 -20.65
N ALA A 244 -2.48 4.88 -20.58
CA ALA A 244 -3.46 5.46 -21.47
C ALA A 244 -3.95 6.81 -20.92
N GLU A 245 -4.24 7.73 -21.83
CA GLU A 245 -4.86 9.02 -21.53
C GLU A 245 -6.35 8.82 -21.26
N VAL A 246 -6.83 9.44 -20.18
CA VAL A 246 -8.22 9.37 -19.74
C VAL A 246 -8.72 10.79 -19.57
N ARG A 247 -9.80 11.14 -20.26
CA ARG A 247 -10.43 12.46 -20.17
C ARG A 247 -11.76 12.36 -19.45
N PHE A 248 -12.04 13.32 -18.58
CA PHE A 248 -13.37 13.51 -18.02
C PHE A 248 -14.37 13.98 -19.08
N CYS A 249 -15.55 13.37 -19.10
CA CYS A 249 -16.65 13.83 -19.93
C CYS A 249 -17.23 15.15 -19.37
N ASN A 250 -17.82 15.99 -20.23
CA ASN A 250 -18.39 17.28 -19.81
C ASN A 250 -19.57 17.07 -18.83
N GLY A 251 -19.49 17.64 -17.63
CA GLY A 251 -20.46 17.50 -16.52
C GLY A 251 -19.75 17.47 -15.17
N SER A 252 -20.44 17.62 -14.04
CA SER A 252 -19.84 17.60 -12.68
C SER A 252 -19.61 16.18 -12.13
N ASP A 253 -19.37 15.19 -12.98
CA ASP A 253 -19.33 13.77 -12.61
C ASP A 253 -17.93 13.15 -12.81
N THR A 254 -17.78 11.89 -12.38
CA THR A 254 -16.58 11.05 -12.58
C THR A 254 -16.61 10.25 -13.88
N GLU A 255 -17.52 10.54 -14.81
CA GLU A 255 -17.57 9.87 -16.10
C GLU A 255 -16.34 10.21 -16.94
N VAL A 256 -15.69 9.17 -17.48
CA VAL A 256 -14.48 9.32 -18.29
C VAL A 256 -14.52 8.55 -19.61
N GLU A 257 -13.72 9.01 -20.56
CA GLU A 257 -13.38 8.32 -21.80
C GLU A 257 -11.87 8.11 -21.93
N ILE A 258 -11.47 6.97 -22.49
CA ILE A 258 -10.06 6.70 -22.81
C ILE A 258 -9.76 7.31 -24.18
N THR A 259 -8.76 8.18 -24.27
CA THR A 259 -8.46 8.99 -25.47
C THR A 259 -7.18 8.60 -26.20
N SER A 260 -6.36 7.72 -25.64
CA SER A 260 -5.21 7.09 -26.32
C SER A 260 -5.24 5.57 -26.16
N TYR A 261 -4.46 4.83 -26.94
CA TYR A 261 -4.54 3.38 -26.90
C TYR A 261 -4.04 2.83 -25.54
N ILE A 262 -4.67 1.80 -25.02
CA ILE A 262 -4.14 0.98 -23.92
C ILE A 262 -2.98 0.17 -24.47
N ASN A 263 -1.82 0.27 -23.83
CA ASN A 263 -0.64 -0.48 -24.24
C ASN A 263 -0.96 -1.98 -24.33
N ASN A 264 -0.53 -2.63 -25.42
CA ASN A 264 -0.81 -4.03 -25.71
C ASN A 264 -2.30 -4.39 -25.94
N LEU A 265 -3.18 -3.42 -26.25
CA LEU A 265 -4.58 -3.71 -26.59
C LEU A 265 -5.05 -2.89 -27.80
N HIS A 266 -5.32 -3.55 -28.94
CA HIS A 266 -5.64 -2.85 -30.18
C HIS A 266 -6.99 -2.09 -30.11
N PRO A 267 -7.02 -0.76 -30.31
CA PRO A 267 -8.21 0.07 -30.04
C PRO A 267 -9.39 -0.17 -30.99
N VAL A 268 -9.14 -0.48 -32.26
CA VAL A 268 -10.21 -0.81 -33.22
C VAL A 268 -10.84 -2.18 -32.95
N GLY A 269 -10.01 -3.23 -32.81
CA GLY A 269 -10.47 -4.60 -32.55
C GLY A 269 -11.17 -4.78 -31.20
N HIS A 270 -10.81 -3.96 -30.21
CA HIS A 270 -11.33 -4.07 -28.83
C HIS A 270 -12.08 -2.81 -28.36
N SER A 271 -12.66 -2.02 -29.27
CA SER A 271 -13.34 -0.76 -28.94
C SER A 271 -14.39 -0.85 -27.83
N SER A 272 -15.16 -1.94 -27.77
CA SER A 272 -16.14 -2.17 -26.69
C SER A 272 -15.49 -2.43 -25.33
N LEU A 273 -14.32 -3.10 -25.32
CA LEU A 273 -13.56 -3.34 -24.09
C LEU A 273 -12.99 -2.03 -23.54
N TYR A 274 -12.51 -1.12 -24.40
CA TYR A 274 -12.11 0.23 -23.99
C TYR A 274 -13.24 0.99 -23.30
N ARG A 275 -14.46 0.94 -23.88
CA ARG A 275 -15.64 1.56 -23.26
C ARG A 275 -15.93 0.96 -21.89
N THR A 276 -15.86 -0.36 -21.77
CA THR A 276 -16.12 -1.07 -20.50
C THR A 276 -15.07 -0.71 -19.44
N ILE A 277 -13.78 -0.68 -19.81
CA ILE A 277 -12.70 -0.27 -18.92
C ILE A 277 -12.89 1.19 -18.48
N GLY A 278 -13.24 2.11 -19.39
CA GLY A 278 -13.54 3.50 -19.05
C GLY A 278 -14.68 3.64 -18.03
N LYS A 279 -15.72 2.80 -18.12
CA LYS A 279 -16.80 2.75 -17.13
C LYS A 279 -16.32 2.27 -15.76
N ILE A 280 -15.42 1.29 -15.72
CA ILE A 280 -14.84 0.82 -14.46
C ILE A 280 -13.90 1.87 -13.86
N ILE A 281 -13.09 2.57 -14.67
CA ILE A 281 -12.28 3.71 -14.21
C ILE A 281 -13.18 4.78 -13.58
N SER A 282 -14.31 5.11 -14.22
CA SER A 282 -15.28 6.10 -13.69
C SER A 282 -15.78 5.72 -12.29
N LYS A 283 -15.90 4.42 -12.00
CA LYS A 283 -16.30 3.89 -10.67
C LYS A 283 -15.15 3.83 -9.67
N ALA A 284 -13.91 3.69 -10.13
CA ALA A 284 -12.73 3.68 -9.28
C ALA A 284 -12.37 5.09 -8.75
N ILE A 285 -12.66 6.16 -9.51
CA ILE A 285 -12.31 7.55 -9.15
C ILE A 285 -12.82 7.97 -7.75
N PRO A 286 -14.12 7.81 -7.40
CA PRO A 286 -14.59 8.13 -6.06
C PRO A 286 -13.89 7.31 -4.96
N MET A 287 -13.48 6.07 -5.26
CA MET A 287 -12.78 5.23 -4.30
C MET A 287 -11.34 5.71 -4.10
N TRP A 288 -10.64 6.11 -5.17
CA TRP A 288 -9.32 6.74 -5.07
C TRP A 288 -9.37 8.06 -4.27
N ASN A 289 -10.40 8.88 -4.48
CA ASN A 289 -10.61 10.12 -3.71
C ASN A 289 -10.65 9.87 -2.19
N GLU A 290 -11.17 8.71 -1.75
CA GLU A 290 -11.28 8.33 -0.34
C GLU A 290 -9.99 7.69 0.23
N THR A 291 -9.08 7.23 -0.63
CA THR A 291 -7.89 6.47 -0.20
C THR A 291 -6.56 7.22 -0.39
N LEU A 292 -6.52 8.20 -1.30
CA LEU A 292 -5.32 8.98 -1.59
C LEU A 292 -4.83 9.80 -0.39
N VAL A 293 -3.52 9.86 -0.14
CA VAL A 293 -2.94 10.64 0.97
C VAL A 293 -2.17 11.83 0.42
N LYS A 294 -2.52 13.05 0.86
CA LYS A 294 -1.85 14.32 0.56
C LYS A 294 -1.19 14.90 1.81
N ASP A 295 -0.23 15.80 1.60
CA ASP A 295 0.47 16.55 2.64
C ASP A 295 1.14 15.66 3.71
N TYR A 296 1.66 16.28 4.77
CA TYR A 296 2.30 15.58 5.88
C TYR A 296 1.30 14.91 6.85
N ASN A 297 -0.01 15.06 6.62
CA ASN A 297 -1.03 14.52 7.50
C ASN A 297 -1.35 13.06 7.16
N ASN A 298 -1.71 12.30 8.20
CA ASN A 298 -2.35 10.99 8.07
C ASN A 298 -3.79 11.14 7.54
N ARG A 299 -4.36 10.08 6.96
CA ARG A 299 -5.75 10.11 6.47
C ARG A 299 -6.75 10.07 7.63
N TYR A 300 -6.52 9.20 8.61
CA TYR A 300 -7.30 9.10 9.84
C TYR A 300 -6.39 9.20 11.06
N PRO A 301 -6.86 9.80 12.18
CA PRO A 301 -6.12 9.78 13.43
C PRO A 301 -6.25 8.41 14.10
N LEU A 302 -5.36 8.13 15.06
CA LEU A 302 -5.44 6.93 15.92
C LEU A 302 -6.80 6.86 16.60
N ARG A 303 -7.30 5.65 16.91
CA ARG A 303 -8.48 5.46 17.78
C ARG A 303 -8.09 5.37 19.25
N ILE A 304 -6.85 4.97 19.50
CA ILE A 304 -6.30 4.72 20.83
C ILE A 304 -4.97 5.46 20.92
N ALA A 305 -4.90 6.50 21.75
CA ALA A 305 -3.61 7.11 22.08
C ALA A 305 -2.89 6.27 23.14
N VAL A 306 -1.57 6.29 23.10
CA VAL A 306 -0.73 5.59 24.07
C VAL A 306 0.31 6.58 24.57
N GLU A 307 0.23 6.93 25.85
CA GLU A 307 1.25 7.76 26.52
C GLU A 307 2.35 6.89 27.15
N GLY A 308 2.07 5.62 27.42
CA GLY A 308 2.99 4.71 28.07
C GLY A 308 2.32 3.42 28.52
N ALA A 309 3.10 2.54 29.15
CA ALA A 309 2.58 1.31 29.72
C ALA A 309 1.90 1.57 31.07
N VAL A 310 0.68 1.06 31.24
CA VAL A 310 -0.08 1.14 32.50
C VAL A 310 -0.18 -0.26 33.10
N PHE A 311 -0.01 -0.36 34.42
CA PHE A 311 -0.04 -1.62 35.14
C PHE A 311 -1.08 -1.67 36.25
N GLU A 312 -1.55 -2.88 36.55
CA GLU A 312 -2.38 -3.19 37.71
C GLU A 312 -1.73 -4.30 38.56
N PRO A 313 -1.41 -4.05 39.85
CA PRO A 313 -1.50 -2.76 40.55
C PRO A 313 -0.49 -1.73 40.01
N LEU A 314 -0.85 -0.44 40.07
CA LEU A 314 -0.06 0.65 39.48
C LEU A 314 1.27 0.88 40.23
N SER A 315 1.23 0.89 41.55
CA SER A 315 2.38 1.21 42.39
C SER A 315 2.85 -0.01 43.20
N TYR A 316 4.13 0.01 43.56
CA TYR A 316 4.67 -0.87 44.59
C TYR A 316 3.96 -0.61 45.94
N PRO A 317 3.64 -1.64 46.74
CA PRO A 317 3.00 -1.43 48.04
C PRO A 317 3.90 -0.64 48.99
N SER A 318 3.45 0.56 49.40
CA SER A 318 4.21 1.43 50.31
C SER A 318 4.49 0.79 51.67
N GLU A 319 3.68 -0.20 52.06
CA GLU A 319 3.86 -1.02 53.24
C GLU A 319 4.99 -2.04 53.09
N LEU A 320 5.80 -2.00 52.03
CA LEU A 320 7.00 -2.82 51.90
C LEU A 320 8.27 -1.97 51.82
N ASP A 321 8.15 -0.64 51.68
CA ASP A 321 9.31 0.26 51.55
C ASP A 321 10.17 0.29 52.82
N ASP A 322 9.55 0.11 54.00
CA ASP A 322 10.25 0.09 55.29
C ASP A 322 11.07 -1.18 55.53
N LEU A 323 10.89 -2.23 54.71
CA LEU A 323 11.56 -3.51 54.91
C LEU A 323 13.07 -3.42 54.64
N ALA A 324 13.49 -2.57 53.70
CA ALA A 324 14.90 -2.35 53.37
C ALA A 324 15.69 -1.74 54.54
N ASP A 325 15.02 -0.96 55.40
CA ASP A 325 15.61 -0.25 56.53
C ASP A 325 15.49 -1.02 57.86
N THR A 326 15.09 -2.30 57.82
CA THR A 326 14.84 -3.09 59.04
C THR A 326 16.12 -3.29 59.87
N ASP A 327 16.08 -2.97 61.17
CA ASP A 327 17.16 -3.31 62.11
C ASP A 327 17.23 -4.82 62.34
N VAL A 328 18.11 -5.47 61.59
CA VAL A 328 18.31 -6.92 61.64
C VAL A 328 18.96 -7.42 62.94
N SER A 329 19.50 -6.50 63.76
CA SER A 329 20.03 -6.85 65.09
C SER A 329 18.94 -6.99 66.14
N ASP A 330 17.72 -6.48 65.88
CA ASP A 330 16.52 -6.74 66.69
C ASP A 330 15.78 -7.97 66.16
N PRO A 331 15.80 -9.11 66.89
CA PRO A 331 15.13 -10.33 66.46
C PRO A 331 13.61 -10.19 66.24
N THR A 332 12.97 -9.24 66.93
CA THR A 332 11.53 -9.02 66.82
C THR A 332 11.18 -8.25 65.56
N ALA A 333 11.91 -7.16 65.28
CA ALA A 333 11.76 -6.38 64.06
C ALA A 333 12.10 -7.22 62.82
N PHE A 334 13.21 -7.96 62.88
CA PHE A 334 13.62 -8.87 61.81
C PHE A 334 12.57 -9.96 61.52
N ALA A 335 12.03 -10.62 62.54
CA ALA A 335 11.00 -11.64 62.36
C ALA A 335 9.69 -11.08 61.75
N ALA A 336 9.30 -9.85 62.13
CA ALA A 336 8.13 -9.19 61.58
C ALA A 336 8.31 -8.80 60.11
N ALA A 337 9.49 -8.27 59.76
CA ALA A 337 9.85 -7.92 58.38
C ALA A 337 9.89 -9.17 57.48
N LEU A 338 10.51 -10.25 57.95
CA LEU A 338 10.60 -11.53 57.24
C LEU A 338 9.21 -12.13 56.98
N TRP A 339 8.29 -12.05 57.95
CA TRP A 339 6.92 -12.52 57.77
C TRP A 339 6.16 -11.74 56.69
N ARG A 340 6.27 -10.40 56.69
CA ARG A 340 5.63 -9.53 55.68
C ARG A 340 6.17 -9.81 54.28
N ALA A 341 7.49 -9.91 54.14
CA ALA A 341 8.14 -10.21 52.87
C ALA A 341 7.74 -11.61 52.35
N ARG A 342 7.71 -12.64 53.20
CA ARG A 342 7.22 -13.98 52.82
C ARG A 342 5.78 -13.96 52.35
N ALA A 343 4.90 -13.29 53.10
CA ALA A 343 3.49 -13.17 52.72
C ALA A 343 3.30 -12.53 51.33
N TYR A 344 4.15 -11.56 50.97
CA TYR A 344 4.15 -10.96 49.65
C TYR A 344 4.74 -11.87 48.56
N MET A 345 5.84 -12.57 48.88
CA MET A 345 6.46 -13.55 47.97
C MET A 345 5.54 -14.75 47.67
N ASP A 346 4.63 -15.09 48.59
CA ASP A 346 3.65 -16.17 48.41
C ASP A 346 2.44 -15.76 47.55
N LEU A 347 2.32 -14.49 47.15
CA LEU A 347 1.23 -14.06 46.26
C LEU A 347 1.32 -14.75 44.88
N PRO A 348 0.18 -15.14 44.29
CA PRO A 348 0.15 -15.82 43.00
C PRO A 348 0.62 -14.87 41.89
N GLU A 349 1.71 -15.24 41.22
CA GLU A 349 2.25 -14.49 40.07
C GLU A 349 1.36 -14.63 38.84
N GLN A 350 1.45 -13.67 37.93
CA GLN A 350 0.81 -13.82 36.64
C GLN A 350 1.51 -14.92 35.83
N PRO A 351 0.76 -15.66 34.98
CA PRO A 351 1.34 -16.59 34.03
C PRO A 351 2.46 -15.94 33.21
N SER A 352 3.55 -16.66 33.00
CA SER A 352 4.66 -16.18 32.15
C SER A 352 4.22 -15.89 30.72
N SER A 353 3.14 -16.49 30.20
CA SER A 353 2.59 -16.13 28.88
C SER A 353 1.97 -14.73 28.81
N ILE A 354 1.68 -14.12 29.95
CA ILE A 354 1.11 -12.76 30.07
C ILE A 354 2.23 -11.75 30.40
N ASN A 355 3.28 -12.21 31.08
CA ASN A 355 4.36 -11.37 31.64
C ASN A 355 5.77 -11.83 31.21
N SER A 356 5.91 -12.52 30.06
CA SER A 356 7.14 -13.25 29.68
C SER A 356 8.40 -12.39 29.62
N ALA A 357 8.22 -11.08 29.55
CA ALA A 357 9.29 -10.14 29.38
C ALA A 357 9.44 -9.14 30.55
N LEU A 358 8.65 -9.30 31.62
CA LEU A 358 8.92 -8.73 32.97
C LEU A 358 9.91 -9.61 33.76
N HIS A 359 10.41 -10.68 33.14
CA HIS A 359 11.45 -11.55 33.67
C HIS A 359 12.82 -10.92 33.45
N PHE A 360 13.17 -9.90 34.24
CA PHE A 360 14.56 -9.55 34.45
C PHE A 360 15.23 -10.70 35.21
N ALA A 361 15.79 -11.67 34.49
CA ALA A 361 17.03 -12.28 34.96
C ALA A 361 18.15 -11.40 34.37
N PRO A 362 19.09 -10.90 35.17
CA PRO A 362 20.24 -10.17 34.64
C PRO A 362 20.92 -10.98 33.54
N ASP A 363 21.53 -10.29 32.58
CA ASP A 363 22.38 -10.91 31.58
C ASP A 363 23.50 -11.72 32.26
N GLY A 364 23.30 -13.04 32.35
CA GLY A 364 24.26 -14.01 32.88
C GLY A 364 24.03 -14.40 34.34
N ASP A 365 23.94 -15.71 34.58
CA ASP A 365 24.20 -16.49 35.82
C ASP A 365 23.78 -15.96 37.22
N ASP A 366 23.07 -14.84 37.34
CA ASP A 366 22.56 -14.32 38.62
C ASP A 366 21.32 -15.13 39.03
N GLU A 367 21.55 -16.16 39.86
CA GLU A 367 20.49 -16.88 40.57
C GLU A 367 19.67 -15.89 41.41
N MET A 368 18.34 -16.10 41.49
CA MET A 368 17.49 -15.36 42.43
C MET A 368 18.14 -15.38 43.83
N PRO A 369 18.41 -14.22 44.45
CA PRO A 369 19.05 -14.18 45.75
C PRO A 369 18.39 -15.12 46.74
N ASP A 370 19.21 -15.87 47.48
CA ASP A 370 18.71 -16.69 48.58
C ASP A 370 18.19 -15.74 49.68
N PHE A 371 16.87 -15.60 49.67
CA PHE A 371 16.10 -14.76 50.56
C PHE A 371 16.33 -15.06 52.05
N GLU A 372 16.87 -16.23 52.39
CA GLU A 372 17.23 -16.57 53.77
C GLU A 372 18.65 -16.15 54.17
N SER A 373 19.59 -15.97 53.24
CA SER A 373 20.98 -15.58 53.53
C SER A 373 21.26 -14.08 53.40
N ASP A 374 20.63 -13.39 52.44
CA ASP A 374 21.03 -12.03 52.01
C ASP A 374 19.95 -10.95 52.21
N PHE A 375 19.14 -11.13 53.27
CA PHE A 375 18.02 -10.25 53.64
C PHE A 375 18.39 -8.76 53.78
N THR A 376 19.65 -8.45 54.09
CA THR A 376 20.13 -7.10 54.45
C THR A 376 20.55 -6.22 53.27
N GLY A 377 20.58 -6.74 52.05
CA GLY A 377 21.01 -5.99 50.87
C GLY A 377 20.10 -6.12 49.66
N GLU A 378 19.43 -7.27 49.50
CA GLU A 378 18.78 -7.64 48.23
C GLU A 378 17.26 -7.85 48.36
N ILE A 379 16.70 -7.65 49.55
CA ILE A 379 15.26 -7.88 49.79
C ILE A 379 14.36 -6.93 49.00
N ASP A 380 14.69 -5.63 48.94
CA ASP A 380 13.94 -4.64 48.17
C ASP A 380 13.93 -5.01 46.68
N GLN A 381 15.08 -5.44 46.15
CA GLN A 381 15.21 -5.89 44.77
C GLN A 381 14.35 -7.14 44.51
N ALA A 382 14.43 -8.16 45.38
CA ALA A 382 13.62 -9.38 45.25
C ALA A 382 12.11 -9.10 45.31
N LEU A 383 11.67 -8.20 46.20
CA LEU A 383 10.27 -7.80 46.32
C LEU A 383 9.80 -6.94 45.13
N ARG A 384 10.64 -6.06 44.59
CA ARG A 384 10.35 -5.31 43.35
C ARG A 384 10.25 -6.23 42.15
N TRP A 385 11.14 -7.21 42.02
CA TRP A 385 11.03 -8.24 40.97
C TRP A 385 9.75 -9.07 41.11
N LYS A 386 9.39 -9.44 42.34
CA LYS A 386 8.11 -10.09 42.63
C LYS A 386 6.94 -9.20 42.21
N HIS A 387 6.97 -7.92 42.54
CA HIS A 387 5.93 -6.96 42.13
C HIS A 387 5.80 -6.89 40.61
N ASN A 388 6.91 -6.82 39.86
CA ASN A 388 6.89 -6.86 38.40
C ASN A 388 6.19 -8.12 37.88
N ARG A 389 6.45 -9.30 38.47
CA ARG A 389 5.78 -10.55 38.08
C ARG A 389 4.30 -10.64 38.51
N LEU A 390 3.89 -9.86 39.51
CA LEU A 390 2.49 -9.78 39.97
C LEU A 390 1.64 -8.80 39.14
N ARG A 391 2.26 -7.73 38.64
CA ARG A 391 1.59 -6.69 37.86
C ARG A 391 1.10 -7.23 36.52
N LYS A 392 -0.06 -6.76 36.07
CA LYS A 392 -0.62 -7.05 34.74
C LYS A 392 -0.56 -5.78 33.89
N ILE A 393 -0.20 -5.92 32.62
CA ILE A 393 -0.28 -4.85 31.64
C ILE A 393 -1.76 -4.55 31.32
N VAL A 394 -2.16 -3.29 31.52
CA VAL A 394 -3.48 -2.79 31.14
C VAL A 394 -3.40 -2.31 29.70
N HIS A 395 -4.07 -3.02 28.80
CA HIS A 395 -4.14 -2.59 27.40
C HIS A 395 -4.95 -1.29 27.28
N PRO A 396 -4.44 -0.27 26.57
CA PRO A 396 -5.15 0.97 26.35
C PRO A 396 -6.48 0.71 25.63
N GLU A 397 -7.47 1.53 25.93
CA GLU A 397 -8.86 1.37 25.50
C GLU A 397 -9.31 2.57 24.67
N PRO A 398 -10.09 2.38 23.60
CA PRO A 398 -10.68 3.49 22.89
C PRO A 398 -11.68 4.24 23.77
N GLY A 399 -11.84 5.54 23.51
CA GLY A 399 -12.70 6.41 24.32
C GLY A 399 -12.07 6.93 25.61
N ALA A 400 -10.83 6.54 25.95
CA ALA A 400 -10.16 6.98 27.17
C ALA A 400 -9.77 8.47 27.08
N ASP A 401 -9.08 8.85 26.00
CA ASP A 401 -8.60 10.21 25.78
C ASP A 401 -9.62 11.10 25.05
N TYR A 402 -10.37 10.50 24.12
CA TYR A 402 -11.42 11.17 23.34
C TYR A 402 -12.49 10.18 22.90
N THR A 403 -13.74 10.65 22.83
CA THR A 403 -14.91 9.89 22.36
C THR A 403 -14.88 9.63 20.85
N TYR A 404 -15.70 8.69 20.38
CA TYR A 404 -15.87 8.43 18.95
C TYR A 404 -16.34 9.69 18.19
N GLU A 405 -17.24 10.47 18.79
CA GLU A 405 -17.75 11.72 18.22
C GLU A 405 -16.63 12.76 18.08
N GLN A 406 -15.76 12.89 19.09
CA GLN A 406 -14.58 13.75 19.01
C GLN A 406 -13.60 13.27 17.94
N TRP A 407 -13.29 11.96 17.89
CA TRP A 407 -12.44 11.38 16.84
C TRP A 407 -12.99 11.70 15.46
N LYS A 408 -14.29 11.44 15.23
CA LYS A 408 -15.00 11.68 13.97
C LYS A 408 -15.03 13.16 13.56
N GLU A 409 -15.05 14.08 14.53
CA GLU A 409 -14.97 15.52 14.29
C GLU A 409 -13.53 16.01 14.06
N GLY A 410 -12.53 15.11 14.12
CA GLY A 410 -11.11 15.46 13.98
C GLY A 410 -10.53 16.06 15.25
N LYS A 411 -11.16 15.92 16.41
CA LYS A 411 -10.65 16.44 17.70
C LYS A 411 -9.66 15.51 18.40
N ALA A 412 -9.30 14.41 17.76
CA ALA A 412 -8.19 13.58 18.21
C ALA A 412 -6.86 14.34 18.00
N PRO A 413 -5.91 14.25 18.95
CA PRO A 413 -4.62 14.92 18.84
C PRO A 413 -3.85 14.47 17.60
N LYS A 414 -3.17 15.40 16.90
CA LYS A 414 -2.23 15.06 15.83
C LYS A 414 -1.04 14.28 16.42
N PRO A 415 -0.48 13.30 15.71
CA PRO A 415 0.88 12.83 15.98
C PRO A 415 1.83 14.01 15.84
N ASP A 416 2.75 14.19 16.79
CA ASP A 416 3.73 15.27 16.70
C ASP A 416 4.52 15.13 15.38
N PRO A 417 4.70 16.21 14.60
CA PRO A 417 5.59 16.15 13.45
C PRO A 417 7.00 15.80 13.94
N PRO A 418 7.81 15.06 13.15
CA PRO A 418 9.16 14.69 13.54
C PRO A 418 9.93 15.94 13.99
N LYS A 419 10.44 15.90 15.23
CA LYS A 419 11.01 17.01 16.02
C LYS A 419 11.83 18.00 15.16
N VAL A 420 11.18 19.01 14.59
CA VAL A 420 11.83 20.25 14.21
C VAL A 420 11.78 21.13 15.45
N HIS A 421 12.92 21.30 16.12
CA HIS A 421 13.06 22.14 17.30
C HIS A 421 12.33 23.48 17.15
N TYR A 422 11.18 23.63 17.81
CA TYR A 422 10.55 24.94 18.00
C TYR A 422 10.59 25.30 19.49
N LEU A 423 11.38 26.34 19.75
CA LEU A 423 11.47 27.04 21.03
C LEU A 423 10.08 27.56 21.44
N GLY A 424 9.52 27.00 22.51
CA GLY A 424 8.67 27.70 23.47
C GLY A 424 7.47 28.47 22.94
N GLY A 425 6.60 27.83 22.14
CA GLY A 425 5.25 28.31 21.85
C GLY A 425 4.20 27.45 22.56
N GLU A 426 3.15 28.08 23.10
CA GLU A 426 2.02 27.40 23.76
C GLU A 426 1.36 26.37 22.82
N GLN A 427 1.09 25.16 23.33
CA GLN A 427 0.40 24.08 22.62
C GLN A 427 -1.08 24.43 22.40
N GLU A 428 -1.41 25.08 21.29
CA GLU A 428 -2.80 25.13 20.81
C GLU A 428 -3.18 23.75 20.25
N GLY A 429 -4.25 23.16 20.81
CA GLY A 429 -4.67 21.77 20.57
C GLY A 429 -4.78 21.40 19.09
N PHE A 430 -3.96 20.44 18.67
CA PHE A 430 -3.88 19.99 17.29
C PHE A 430 -5.05 19.05 16.94
N ASN A 431 -6.11 19.60 16.35
CA ASN A 431 -7.19 18.80 15.74
C ASN A 431 -6.72 18.17 14.43
N HIS A 432 -6.96 16.87 14.22
CA HIS A 432 -6.82 16.19 12.93
C HIS A 432 -7.64 16.85 11.82
N GLU A 433 -7.04 17.02 10.65
CA GLU A 433 -7.69 17.58 9.47
C GLU A 433 -7.94 16.49 8.43
N TYR A 434 -9.21 16.14 8.23
CA TYR A 434 -9.59 15.16 7.22
C TYR A 434 -9.34 15.70 5.81
N GLN A 435 -8.58 14.94 5.04
CA GLN A 435 -8.23 15.29 3.68
C GLN A 435 -9.42 15.11 2.74
N LYS A 436 -9.66 16.11 1.90
CA LYS A 436 -10.61 16.04 0.80
C LYS A 436 -9.85 16.01 -0.52
N VAL A 437 -10.04 14.95 -1.29
CA VAL A 437 -9.49 14.80 -2.65
C VAL A 437 -10.66 14.69 -3.61
N CYS A 438 -10.60 15.43 -4.72
CA CYS A 438 -11.62 15.38 -5.76
C CYS A 438 -10.95 15.43 -7.13
N LEU A 439 -10.51 14.26 -7.63
CA LEU A 439 -9.76 14.15 -8.88
C LEU A 439 -10.49 14.78 -10.06
N GLU A 440 -11.81 14.66 -10.09
CA GLU A 440 -12.69 15.19 -11.12
C GLU A 440 -12.88 16.71 -11.08
N ASP A 441 -12.60 17.35 -9.94
CA ASP A 441 -12.61 18.81 -9.82
C ASP A 441 -11.22 19.38 -10.13
N GLU A 442 -10.17 18.74 -9.58
CA GLU A 442 -8.79 19.22 -9.67
C GLU A 442 -8.17 18.97 -11.06
N PHE A 443 -8.46 17.83 -11.69
CA PHE A 443 -7.76 17.39 -12.91
C PHE A 443 -8.69 17.24 -14.13
N ARG A 444 -9.86 17.89 -14.12
CA ARG A 444 -10.83 17.79 -15.21
C ARG A 444 -10.27 18.15 -16.57
N GLU A 445 -9.61 19.31 -16.65
CA GLU A 445 -9.08 19.86 -17.90
C GLU A 445 -7.84 19.07 -18.38
N GLN A 446 -7.00 18.65 -17.44
CA GLN A 446 -5.75 17.93 -17.72
C GLN A 446 -6.00 16.45 -18.07
N GLY A 447 -7.03 15.84 -17.47
CA GLY A 447 -7.29 14.42 -17.54
C GLY A 447 -6.34 13.60 -16.65
N LEU A 448 -6.59 12.29 -16.62
CA LEU A 448 -5.83 11.31 -15.85
C LEU A 448 -4.98 10.44 -16.80
N GLN A 449 -3.97 9.79 -16.23
CA GLN A 449 -3.18 8.75 -16.89
C GLN A 449 -3.42 7.44 -16.15
N VAL A 450 -3.87 6.40 -16.87
CA VAL A 450 -4.20 5.10 -16.25
C VAL A 450 -3.47 3.97 -16.96
N ILE A 451 -2.74 3.17 -16.19
CA ILE A 451 -2.12 1.92 -16.66
C ILE A 451 -3.11 0.78 -16.44
N VAL A 452 -3.20 -0.13 -17.40
CA VAL A 452 -4.18 -1.22 -17.40
C VAL A 452 -3.48 -2.57 -17.46
N LYS A 453 -3.85 -3.48 -16.57
CA LYS A 453 -3.52 -4.92 -16.64
C LYS A 453 -4.78 -5.76 -16.58
N LEU A 454 -4.84 -6.77 -17.42
CA LEU A 454 -5.88 -7.78 -17.40
C LEU A 454 -5.21 -9.14 -17.33
N ALA A 455 -5.54 -9.93 -16.32
CA ALA A 455 -4.91 -11.23 -16.09
C ALA A 455 -5.90 -12.25 -15.55
N SER A 456 -5.52 -13.52 -15.67
CA SER A 456 -6.20 -14.66 -15.06
C SER A 456 -5.22 -15.48 -14.25
N ILE A 457 -5.61 -15.89 -13.05
CA ILE A 457 -4.97 -17.01 -12.35
C ILE A 457 -5.81 -18.25 -12.62
N GLU A 458 -5.20 -19.26 -13.24
CA GLU A 458 -5.82 -20.52 -13.65
C GLU A 458 -5.27 -21.66 -12.78
N LEU A 459 -6.17 -22.41 -12.14
CA LEU A 459 -5.86 -23.58 -11.33
C LEU A 459 -6.44 -24.82 -11.98
N THR A 460 -5.69 -25.92 -11.94
CA THR A 460 -6.14 -27.22 -12.45
C THR A 460 -6.01 -28.27 -11.34
N PRO A 461 -6.67 -29.43 -11.45
CA PRO A 461 -6.48 -30.53 -10.51
C PRO A 461 -4.99 -30.93 -10.31
N GLU A 462 -4.16 -30.76 -11.35
CA GLU A 462 -2.72 -31.02 -11.31
C GLU A 462 -1.91 -29.88 -10.67
N LYS A 463 -2.40 -28.65 -10.74
CA LYS A 463 -1.81 -27.44 -10.12
C LYS A 463 -2.88 -26.73 -9.26
N PRO A 464 -3.31 -27.35 -8.13
CA PRO A 464 -4.54 -26.96 -7.44
C PRO A 464 -4.38 -25.77 -6.48
N VAL A 465 -3.15 -25.32 -6.24
CA VAL A 465 -2.81 -24.25 -5.28
C VAL A 465 -1.98 -23.19 -5.98
N PHE A 466 -2.34 -21.93 -5.75
CA PHE A 466 -1.51 -20.76 -6.01
C PHE A 466 -0.84 -20.35 -4.69
N GLU A 467 0.49 -20.31 -4.67
CA GLU A 467 1.29 -20.06 -3.46
C GLU A 467 1.18 -18.64 -2.89
N GLY A 468 0.57 -17.72 -3.64
CA GLY A 468 0.47 -16.31 -3.26
C GLY A 468 1.53 -15.43 -3.92
N GLY A 469 1.52 -14.15 -3.57
CA GLY A 469 2.50 -13.16 -4.03
C GLY A 469 3.48 -12.75 -2.94
N ASN A 470 4.59 -12.14 -3.34
CA ASN A 470 5.49 -11.45 -2.41
C ASN A 470 4.91 -10.10 -2.01
N TRP A 471 5.38 -9.55 -0.89
CA TRP A 471 5.08 -8.17 -0.51
C TRP A 471 5.66 -7.22 -1.55
N HIS A 472 4.83 -6.30 -2.04
CA HIS A 472 5.25 -5.29 -2.99
C HIS A 472 4.40 -4.01 -2.89
N LEU A 473 4.99 -2.92 -3.37
CA LEU A 473 4.25 -1.75 -3.84
C LEU A 473 3.98 -1.95 -5.33
N GLU A 474 2.81 -1.54 -5.79
CA GLU A 474 2.51 -1.60 -7.21
C GLU A 474 3.11 -0.40 -7.94
N GLY A 475 3.51 -0.62 -9.20
CA GLY A 475 3.95 0.47 -10.08
C GLY A 475 5.37 1.00 -9.85
N MET A 476 5.60 2.26 -10.25
CA MET A 476 6.81 3.04 -9.96
C MET A 476 6.38 4.39 -9.35
N MET A 477 6.43 4.52 -8.02
CA MET A 477 6.06 5.69 -7.19
C MET A 477 4.67 6.32 -7.45
N ASN A 478 3.88 6.50 -6.37
CA ASN A 478 2.55 7.14 -6.41
C ASN A 478 1.58 6.61 -7.49
N GLU A 479 1.44 5.29 -7.61
CA GLU A 479 0.44 4.66 -8.49
C GLU A 479 -0.71 4.01 -7.68
N PRO A 480 -1.71 4.78 -7.18
CA PRO A 480 -2.88 4.22 -6.54
C PRO A 480 -3.52 3.14 -7.39
N THR A 481 -3.86 2.03 -6.76
CA THR A 481 -4.30 0.83 -7.45
C THR A 481 -5.80 0.65 -7.25
N ALA A 482 -6.48 0.20 -8.30
CA ALA A 482 -7.81 -0.40 -8.19
C ALA A 482 -7.83 -1.77 -8.87
N ILE A 483 -8.39 -2.78 -8.19
CA ILE A 483 -8.51 -4.16 -8.68
C ILE A 483 -9.99 -4.54 -8.73
N TYR A 484 -10.44 -5.00 -9.89
CA TYR A 484 -11.79 -5.51 -10.10
C TYR A 484 -11.79 -7.01 -10.40
N TYR A 485 -12.38 -7.80 -9.51
CA TYR A 485 -12.51 -9.26 -9.66
C TYR A 485 -13.77 -9.62 -10.45
N TYR A 486 -13.69 -9.57 -11.78
CA TYR A 486 -14.88 -9.65 -12.63
C TYR A 486 -15.42 -11.08 -12.83
N ASP A 487 -14.57 -12.09 -12.69
CA ASP A 487 -14.93 -13.49 -12.92
C ASP A 487 -14.03 -14.40 -12.07
N VAL A 488 -14.64 -15.08 -11.08
CA VAL A 488 -13.96 -15.93 -10.10
C VAL A 488 -14.82 -17.17 -9.91
N GLU A 489 -14.24 -18.35 -10.13
CA GLU A 489 -14.96 -19.63 -10.10
C GLU A 489 -14.09 -20.73 -9.48
N ASN A 490 -14.69 -21.56 -8.62
CA ASN A 490 -14.09 -22.77 -8.05
C ASN A 490 -12.73 -22.53 -7.36
N VAL A 491 -12.61 -21.44 -6.61
CA VAL A 491 -11.42 -21.15 -5.80
C VAL A 491 -11.82 -20.75 -4.39
N THR A 492 -11.01 -21.16 -3.42
CA THR A 492 -11.10 -20.71 -2.03
C THR A 492 -10.98 -19.19 -1.94
N SER A 493 -11.61 -18.61 -0.93
CA SER A 493 -11.76 -17.16 -0.70
C SER A 493 -10.41 -16.46 -0.50
N PRO A 494 -9.82 -15.84 -1.54
CA PRO A 494 -8.49 -15.25 -1.44
C PRO A 494 -8.58 -13.86 -0.80
N ARG A 495 -7.57 -13.47 -0.02
CA ARG A 495 -7.45 -12.10 0.50
C ARG A 495 -6.22 -11.39 -0.04
N LEU A 496 -6.31 -10.06 -0.05
CA LEU A 496 -5.18 -9.16 -0.25
C LEU A 496 -4.77 -8.62 1.11
N GLU A 497 -3.58 -8.98 1.57
CA GLU A 497 -3.01 -8.51 2.83
C GLU A 497 -2.32 -7.17 2.64
N PHE A 498 -2.34 -6.33 3.66
CA PHE A 498 -1.76 -4.99 3.66
C PHE A 498 -0.85 -4.77 4.86
N ARG A 499 0.29 -4.13 4.61
CA ARG A 499 1.24 -3.67 5.63
C ARG A 499 1.84 -2.32 5.24
N MET A 500 2.41 -1.60 6.19
CA MET A 500 3.12 -0.36 5.94
C MET A 500 4.17 -0.10 7.02
N GLU A 501 5.04 0.88 6.78
CA GLU A 501 5.98 1.37 7.79
C GLU A 501 5.20 2.03 8.94
N ALA A 502 5.61 1.73 10.17
CA ALA A 502 4.92 2.11 11.39
C ALA A 502 5.93 2.64 12.41
N GLU A 503 5.86 3.93 12.73
CA GLU A 503 6.76 4.63 13.64
C GLU A 503 6.26 4.51 15.09
N LEU A 504 7.20 4.35 16.03
CA LEU A 504 6.95 4.44 17.48
C LEU A 504 7.69 5.62 18.13
N ASP A 505 8.69 6.18 17.44
CA ASP A 505 9.64 7.16 17.97
C ASP A 505 9.08 8.60 18.01
N SER A 506 7.94 8.84 17.35
CA SER A 506 7.24 10.13 17.31
C SER A 506 6.59 10.52 18.64
N VAL A 507 6.40 9.56 19.56
CA VAL A 507 5.72 9.76 20.84
C VAL A 507 6.72 9.59 21.99
N GLU A 508 6.80 10.55 22.92
CA GLU A 508 7.54 10.37 24.18
C GLU A 508 6.77 9.37 25.06
N LEU A 509 6.90 8.09 24.73
CA LEU A 509 6.28 7.00 25.48
C LEU A 509 6.97 6.85 26.83
N SER A 510 6.19 6.95 27.90
CA SER A 510 6.66 6.66 29.25
C SER A 510 6.78 5.14 29.45
N TYR A 511 7.97 4.68 29.81
CA TYR A 511 8.25 3.30 30.21
C TYR A 511 9.29 3.29 31.34
N GLU A 512 9.32 2.21 32.12
CA GLU A 512 10.35 2.03 33.16
C GLU A 512 11.72 1.83 32.49
N GLN A 513 12.78 2.41 33.06
CA GLN A 513 14.12 2.34 32.47
C GLN A 513 14.50 0.87 32.19
N ASP A 514 14.98 0.60 30.98
CA ASP A 514 15.34 -0.72 30.46
C ASP A 514 14.19 -1.76 30.35
N ASP A 515 12.92 -1.36 30.52
CA ASP A 515 11.74 -2.23 30.37
C ASP A 515 10.81 -1.80 29.21
N HIS A 516 11.12 -2.26 27.99
CA HIS A 516 10.33 -1.99 26.79
C HIS A 516 9.26 -3.07 26.49
N ALA A 517 9.30 -4.18 27.22
CA ALA A 517 8.43 -5.33 27.00
C ALA A 517 6.92 -5.05 27.12
N PRO A 518 6.46 -4.21 28.07
CA PRO A 518 5.07 -3.79 28.15
C PRO A 518 4.57 -3.11 26.88
N LEU A 519 5.40 -2.24 26.29
CA LEU A 519 5.07 -1.55 25.04
C LEU A 519 5.04 -2.55 23.87
N ALA A 520 6.00 -3.48 23.80
CA ALA A 520 5.97 -4.56 22.81
C ALA A 520 4.64 -5.34 22.86
N THR A 521 4.15 -5.64 24.07
CA THR A 521 2.85 -6.30 24.28
C THR A 521 1.68 -5.45 23.78
N ILE A 522 1.65 -4.14 24.11
CA ILE A 522 0.60 -3.20 23.67
C ILE A 522 0.53 -3.09 22.15
N PHE A 523 1.69 -3.09 21.48
CA PHE A 523 1.82 -2.94 20.02
C PHE A 523 1.93 -4.26 19.24
N GLY A 524 1.83 -5.40 19.94
CA GLY A 524 1.83 -6.74 19.34
C GLY A 524 3.16 -7.13 18.68
N LEU A 525 4.28 -6.80 19.32
CA LEU A 525 5.63 -7.11 18.87
C LEU A 525 6.29 -8.16 19.78
N PRO A 526 7.20 -9.00 19.25
CA PRO A 526 8.04 -9.87 20.07
C PRO A 526 8.98 -9.07 20.98
N SER A 527 9.58 -8.00 20.46
CA SER A 527 10.46 -7.07 21.17
C SER A 527 10.39 -5.67 20.52
N LEU A 528 11.00 -4.67 21.16
CA LEU A 528 11.22 -3.33 20.59
C LEU A 528 12.69 -3.10 20.22
N ARG A 529 13.41 -4.19 19.93
CA ARG A 529 14.84 -4.19 19.63
C ARG A 529 15.09 -5.02 18.38
N ASP A 530 15.75 -4.43 17.39
CA ASP A 530 16.14 -5.05 16.11
C ASP A 530 14.93 -5.60 15.29
N GLU A 531 13.71 -5.13 15.59
CA GLU A 531 12.49 -5.51 14.88
C GLU A 531 12.19 -4.47 13.78
N PRO A 532 11.89 -4.89 12.54
CA PRO A 532 11.52 -3.95 11.48
C PRO A 532 10.29 -3.11 11.87
N ALA A 533 10.34 -1.81 11.60
CA ALA A 533 9.28 -0.84 11.82
C ALA A 533 8.14 -1.00 10.80
N VAL A 534 7.60 -2.22 10.69
CA VAL A 534 6.55 -2.60 9.77
C VAL A 534 5.39 -3.17 10.57
N GLN A 535 4.17 -2.83 10.18
CA GLN A 535 2.96 -3.37 10.79
C GLN A 535 2.01 -3.90 9.72
N ASN A 536 1.58 -5.15 9.89
CA ASN A 536 0.46 -5.71 9.14
C ASN A 536 -0.83 -5.09 9.68
N VAL A 537 -1.58 -4.40 8.81
CA VAL A 537 -2.79 -3.67 9.23
C VAL A 537 -4.08 -4.43 8.96
N GLY A 538 -4.05 -5.43 8.07
CA GLY A 538 -5.19 -6.30 7.83
C GLY A 538 -5.22 -6.91 6.44
N ALA A 539 -6.35 -7.53 6.11
CA ALA A 539 -6.51 -8.24 4.84
C ALA A 539 -7.95 -8.14 4.33
N VAL A 540 -8.11 -7.73 3.06
CA VAL A 540 -9.44 -7.56 2.44
C VAL A 540 -9.77 -8.78 1.58
N LEU A 541 -10.98 -9.33 1.74
CA LEU A 541 -11.47 -10.44 0.92
C LEU A 541 -11.67 -10.03 -0.54
N CYS A 542 -11.19 -10.84 -1.48
CA CYS A 542 -11.25 -10.61 -2.93
C CYS A 542 -12.35 -11.46 -3.61
N ARG A 543 -13.62 -11.21 -3.25
CA ARG A 543 -14.77 -11.96 -3.77
C ARG A 543 -15.16 -11.56 -5.22
N PRO A 544 -15.90 -12.40 -5.96
CA PRO A 544 -16.39 -12.04 -7.29
C PRO A 544 -17.25 -10.77 -7.26
N GLY A 545 -17.08 -9.89 -8.25
CA GLY A 545 -17.79 -8.61 -8.36
C GLY A 545 -17.21 -7.48 -7.50
N ARG A 546 -16.22 -7.76 -6.64
CA ARG A 546 -15.62 -6.72 -5.80
C ARG A 546 -14.65 -5.85 -6.58
N LEU A 547 -14.86 -4.54 -6.50
CA LEU A 547 -13.88 -3.50 -6.82
C LEU A 547 -13.19 -3.08 -5.51
N LEU A 548 -11.86 -3.08 -5.51
CA LEU A 548 -11.01 -2.71 -4.38
C LEU A 548 -10.10 -1.58 -4.84
N ALA A 549 -9.96 -0.51 -4.06
CA ALA A 549 -9.02 0.58 -4.32
C ALA A 549 -8.16 0.86 -3.08
N PHE A 550 -6.90 1.15 -3.28
CA PHE A 550 -5.93 1.46 -2.22
C PHE A 550 -4.77 2.30 -2.76
N PRO A 551 -4.14 3.15 -1.93
CA PRO A 551 -3.06 4.01 -2.36
C PRO A 551 -1.73 3.25 -2.35
N ASN A 552 -0.72 3.83 -2.98
CA ASN A 552 0.63 3.27 -2.98
C ASN A 552 1.39 3.50 -1.64
N THR A 553 0.69 3.87 -0.57
CA THR A 553 1.25 3.94 0.80
C THR A 553 1.16 2.59 1.53
N LEU A 554 0.40 1.63 0.99
CA LEU A 554 0.25 0.30 1.53
C LEU A 554 1.02 -0.69 0.66
N GLN A 555 1.93 -1.45 1.27
CA GLN A 555 2.42 -2.68 0.66
C GLN A 555 1.34 -3.74 0.73
N HIS A 556 1.22 -4.56 -0.30
CA HIS A 556 0.29 -5.68 -0.30
C HIS A 556 0.92 -6.96 -0.82
N ARG A 557 0.25 -8.07 -0.48
CA ARG A 557 0.48 -9.36 -1.12
C ARG A 557 -0.81 -10.14 -1.24
N VAL A 558 -0.88 -10.94 -2.30
CA VAL A 558 -1.99 -11.88 -2.50
C VAL A 558 -1.73 -13.11 -1.63
N GLN A 559 -2.68 -13.49 -0.78
CA GLN A 559 -2.58 -14.74 -0.03
C GLN A 559 -2.63 -15.97 -0.94
N SER A 560 -2.09 -17.10 -0.46
CA SER A 560 -2.27 -18.37 -1.13
C SER A 560 -3.75 -18.75 -1.19
N PHE A 561 -4.14 -19.42 -2.26
CA PHE A 561 -5.49 -19.96 -2.43
C PHE A 561 -5.46 -21.18 -3.35
N GLY A 562 -6.39 -22.10 -3.15
CA GLY A 562 -6.53 -23.29 -3.98
C GLY A 562 -7.94 -23.49 -4.53
N LEU A 563 -8.13 -24.60 -5.23
CA LEU A 563 -9.44 -25.07 -5.70
C LEU A 563 -10.38 -25.34 -4.53
N GLU A 564 -11.65 -24.95 -4.67
CA GLU A 564 -12.70 -25.32 -3.71
C GLU A 564 -13.16 -26.77 -3.92
N ASP A 565 -13.41 -27.16 -5.17
CA ASP A 565 -13.56 -28.55 -5.63
C ASP A 565 -12.29 -28.96 -6.39
N PRO A 566 -11.41 -29.79 -5.78
CA PRO A 566 -10.14 -30.21 -6.40
C PRO A 566 -10.31 -31.04 -7.68
N SER A 567 -11.51 -31.53 -7.99
CA SER A 567 -11.77 -32.35 -9.19
C SER A 567 -11.99 -31.52 -10.45
N ARG A 568 -12.20 -30.21 -10.31
CA ARG A 568 -12.53 -29.30 -11.40
C ARG A 568 -11.51 -28.17 -11.49
N PRO A 569 -11.20 -27.65 -12.69
CA PRO A 569 -10.45 -26.40 -12.81
C PRO A 569 -11.18 -25.23 -12.14
N GLY A 570 -10.44 -24.20 -11.80
CA GLY A 570 -10.94 -22.96 -11.22
C GLY A 570 -10.10 -21.78 -11.64
N HIS A 571 -10.65 -20.57 -11.56
CA HIS A 571 -9.95 -19.37 -11.99
C HIS A 571 -10.29 -18.15 -11.15
N ARG A 572 -9.38 -17.19 -11.18
CA ARG A 572 -9.57 -15.84 -10.65
C ARG A 572 -9.10 -14.83 -11.69
N ARG A 573 -10.04 -14.13 -12.30
CA ARG A 573 -9.79 -13.13 -13.34
C ARG A 573 -10.03 -11.73 -12.81
N PHE A 574 -9.11 -10.85 -13.14
CA PHE A 574 -9.11 -9.50 -12.58
C PHE A 574 -8.56 -8.46 -13.56
N LEU A 575 -9.10 -7.25 -13.43
CA LEU A 575 -8.63 -6.02 -14.06
C LEU A 575 -7.92 -5.19 -12.99
N VAL A 576 -6.69 -4.79 -13.26
CA VAL A 576 -5.94 -3.85 -12.42
C VAL A 576 -5.80 -2.53 -13.15
N LEU A 577 -6.06 -1.45 -12.43
CA LEU A 577 -5.94 -0.07 -12.87
C LEU A 577 -4.96 0.63 -11.94
N TRP A 578 -3.93 1.25 -12.50
CA TRP A 578 -3.06 2.14 -11.75
C TRP A 578 -3.28 3.57 -12.22
N LEU A 579 -3.63 4.44 -11.30
CA LEU A 579 -3.68 5.88 -11.53
C LEU A 579 -2.25 6.40 -11.44
N VAL A 580 -1.71 6.99 -12.50
CA VAL A 580 -0.49 7.81 -12.37
C VAL A 580 -0.90 9.08 -11.64
N ASP A 581 -0.16 9.45 -10.59
CA ASP A 581 -0.38 10.70 -9.85
C ASP A 581 -0.56 11.89 -10.83
N PRO A 582 -1.76 12.50 -10.90
CA PRO A 582 -2.07 13.51 -11.91
C PRO A 582 -1.29 14.83 -11.75
N HIS A 583 -0.64 15.07 -10.61
CA HIS A 583 0.30 16.17 -10.45
C HIS A 583 1.54 15.96 -11.34
N TYR A 584 1.87 14.70 -11.63
CA TYR A 584 2.86 14.32 -12.61
C TYR A 584 2.22 14.07 -13.98
N ARG A 585 3.00 14.32 -15.03
CA ARG A 585 2.70 13.81 -16.37
C ARG A 585 3.91 13.03 -16.84
N ILE A 586 3.66 11.82 -17.33
CA ILE A 586 4.69 10.96 -17.91
C ILE A 586 4.43 10.73 -19.39
N LEU A 587 5.41 10.17 -20.11
CA LEU A 587 5.21 9.73 -21.49
C LEU A 587 4.11 8.66 -21.52
N SER A 588 3.11 8.87 -22.38
CA SER A 588 1.98 7.94 -22.51
C SER A 588 1.88 7.40 -23.93
N THR A 589 0.89 6.55 -24.15
CA THR A 589 0.50 6.08 -25.48
C THR A 589 -0.05 7.20 -26.39
N ALA A 590 -0.28 8.41 -25.88
CA ALA A 590 -0.51 9.59 -26.72
C ALA A 590 0.79 10.17 -27.29
N ASN A 591 1.94 9.89 -26.68
CA ASN A 591 3.25 10.37 -27.13
C ASN A 591 4.02 9.30 -27.90
N VAL A 592 3.82 8.03 -27.57
CA VAL A 592 4.53 6.89 -28.17
C VAL A 592 3.62 6.22 -29.19
N PRO A 593 4.02 6.13 -30.47
CA PRO A 593 3.29 5.32 -31.46
C PRO A 593 3.31 3.83 -31.10
N PRO A 594 2.33 3.03 -31.58
CA PRO A 594 2.32 1.60 -31.36
C PRO A 594 3.65 0.93 -31.75
N GLN A 595 4.15 0.08 -30.88
CA GLN A 595 5.42 -0.64 -31.07
C GLN A 595 5.19 -2.05 -31.62
N GLN A 596 3.95 -2.56 -31.59
CA GLN A 596 3.60 -3.92 -31.95
C GLN A 596 3.75 -4.17 -33.45
N HIS A 597 4.70 -5.03 -33.85
CA HIS A 597 4.88 -5.44 -35.24
C HIS A 597 3.58 -5.98 -35.86
N GLU A 598 2.83 -6.81 -35.14
CA GLU A 598 1.58 -7.41 -35.63
C GLU A 598 0.49 -6.38 -35.98
N TRP A 599 0.50 -5.20 -35.36
CA TRP A 599 -0.46 -4.13 -35.69
C TRP A 599 -0.11 -3.48 -37.03
N PHE A 600 1.14 -3.61 -37.47
CA PHE A 600 1.70 -3.05 -38.69
C PHE A 600 1.75 -4.08 -39.85
N ALA A 601 2.03 -5.36 -39.56
CA ALA A 601 2.68 -6.32 -40.46
C ALA A 601 1.96 -6.78 -41.75
N PRO A 602 0.61 -6.75 -41.92
CA PRO A 602 0.03 -7.03 -43.25
C PRO A 602 -0.67 -5.83 -43.90
N ARG A 603 -1.71 -5.27 -43.26
CA ARG A 603 -2.65 -4.35 -43.96
C ARG A 603 -2.11 -2.96 -44.25
N ASN A 604 -1.09 -2.49 -43.53
CA ASN A 604 -0.55 -1.15 -43.69
C ASN A 604 0.74 -1.11 -44.50
N VAL A 605 1.58 -2.16 -44.42
CA VAL A 605 2.69 -2.34 -45.36
C VAL A 605 2.14 -2.41 -46.78
N ASP A 606 1.10 -3.23 -47.02
CA ASP A 606 0.43 -3.31 -48.32
C ASP A 606 -0.13 -1.93 -48.77
N LYS A 607 -0.87 -1.23 -47.91
CA LYS A 607 -1.40 0.12 -48.26
C LYS A 607 -0.31 1.15 -48.54
N VAL A 608 0.76 1.17 -47.74
CA VAL A 608 1.88 2.12 -47.92
C VAL A 608 2.61 1.79 -49.22
N LEU A 609 2.87 0.52 -49.50
CA LEU A 609 3.54 0.06 -50.71
C LEU A 609 2.68 0.29 -51.97
N GLU A 610 1.37 0.02 -51.88
CA GLU A 610 0.37 0.32 -52.93
C GLU A 610 0.30 1.84 -53.21
N SER A 611 0.30 2.68 -52.17
CA SER A 611 0.28 4.14 -52.33
C SER A 611 1.54 4.72 -52.98
N LYS A 612 2.65 3.97 -52.92
CA LYS A 612 3.96 4.35 -53.47
C LYS A 612 4.19 3.81 -54.88
N ASN A 613 3.26 3.01 -55.41
CA ASN A 613 3.30 2.44 -56.76
C ASN A 613 4.63 1.68 -57.05
N LEU A 614 5.16 0.98 -56.04
CA LEU A 614 6.41 0.23 -56.12
C LEU A 614 6.22 -1.08 -56.90
N ALA A 615 7.26 -1.52 -57.63
CA ALA A 615 7.27 -2.85 -58.25
C ALA A 615 7.16 -3.95 -57.18
N VAL A 616 6.48 -5.05 -57.51
CA VAL A 616 6.18 -6.15 -56.56
C VAL A 616 7.46 -6.69 -55.92
N GLU A 617 8.56 -6.76 -56.66
CA GLU A 617 9.86 -7.20 -56.15
C GLU A 617 10.41 -6.27 -55.06
N LEU A 618 10.21 -4.94 -55.18
CA LEU A 618 10.60 -3.99 -54.14
C LEU A 618 9.65 -4.05 -52.94
N GLN A 619 8.38 -4.35 -53.17
CA GLN A 619 7.41 -4.57 -52.10
C GLN A 619 7.78 -5.79 -51.27
N ASP A 620 8.14 -6.89 -51.94
CA ASP A 620 8.58 -8.13 -51.30
C ASP A 620 9.92 -7.93 -50.59
N MET A 621 10.89 -7.23 -51.19
CA MET A 621 12.14 -6.87 -50.52
C MET A 621 11.94 -6.00 -49.28
N ILE A 622 11.00 -5.05 -49.32
CA ILE A 622 10.68 -4.21 -48.15
C ILE A 622 10.03 -5.06 -47.07
N LYS A 623 9.08 -5.94 -47.41
CA LYS A 623 8.45 -6.87 -46.47
C LYS A 623 9.48 -7.80 -45.82
N GLU A 624 10.42 -8.31 -46.61
CA GLU A 624 11.52 -9.14 -46.17
C GLU A 624 12.51 -8.38 -45.27
N HIS A 625 12.72 -7.08 -45.50
CA HIS A 625 13.59 -6.23 -44.65
C HIS A 625 12.88 -5.59 -43.46
N THR A 626 11.55 -5.65 -43.37
CA THR A 626 10.81 -5.12 -42.22
C THR A 626 10.87 -6.03 -40.99
N ASP A 627 11.40 -7.25 -41.09
CA ASP A 627 11.67 -8.21 -40.00
C ASP A 627 10.70 -8.06 -38.81
N ASP A 628 11.22 -7.55 -37.70
CA ASP A 628 10.54 -7.37 -36.41
C ASP A 628 10.03 -5.93 -36.18
N TYR A 629 10.05 -5.07 -37.20
CA TYR A 629 9.75 -3.64 -37.05
C TYR A 629 8.25 -3.36 -36.82
N PRO A 630 7.85 -2.59 -35.78
CA PRO A 630 8.71 -1.84 -34.88
C PRO A 630 9.30 -2.67 -33.74
N MET A 631 8.56 -3.65 -33.23
CA MET A 631 9.01 -4.62 -32.22
C MET A 631 8.21 -5.92 -32.33
N SER A 632 8.89 -7.07 -32.44
CA SER A 632 8.27 -8.39 -32.37
C SER A 632 7.82 -8.75 -30.95
N LEU A 633 6.86 -9.68 -30.86
CA LEU A 633 6.39 -10.20 -29.57
C LEU A 633 7.52 -10.89 -28.79
N GLU A 634 8.43 -11.59 -29.49
CA GLU A 634 9.60 -12.22 -28.86
C GLU A 634 10.52 -11.17 -28.21
N THR A 635 10.85 -10.10 -28.95
CA THR A 635 11.64 -8.99 -28.41
C THR A 635 10.94 -8.33 -27.22
N ALA A 636 9.63 -8.10 -27.30
CA ALA A 636 8.85 -7.54 -26.20
C ALA A 636 8.86 -8.45 -24.95
N LYS A 637 8.76 -9.77 -25.13
CA LYS A 637 8.86 -10.75 -24.02
C LYS A 637 10.26 -10.74 -23.38
N ARG A 638 11.33 -10.60 -24.16
CA ARG A 638 12.69 -10.45 -23.65
C ARG A 638 12.86 -9.16 -22.84
N LEU A 639 12.43 -8.01 -23.38
CA LEU A 639 12.50 -6.73 -22.66
C LEU A 639 11.67 -6.74 -21.38
N ARG A 640 10.53 -7.44 -21.36
CA ARG A 640 9.75 -7.66 -20.15
C ARG A 640 10.56 -8.37 -19.07
N LEU A 641 11.34 -9.40 -19.41
CA LEU A 641 12.17 -10.11 -18.44
C LEU A 641 13.23 -9.19 -17.84
N GLU A 642 13.88 -8.37 -18.67
CA GLU A 642 14.85 -7.36 -18.21
C GLU A 642 14.20 -6.34 -17.27
N LEU A 643 13.02 -5.82 -17.64
CA LEU A 643 12.24 -4.89 -16.81
C LEU A 643 11.83 -5.53 -15.48
N MET A 644 11.36 -6.78 -15.51
CA MET A 644 10.99 -7.51 -14.29
C MET A 644 12.19 -7.74 -13.39
N GLU A 645 13.35 -8.12 -13.95
CA GLU A 645 14.58 -8.31 -13.20
C GLU A 645 15.04 -7.00 -12.53
N GLU A 646 14.97 -5.88 -13.26
CA GLU A 646 15.27 -4.55 -12.72
C GLU A 646 14.36 -4.20 -11.55
N ARG A 647 13.03 -4.35 -11.72
CA ARG A 647 12.07 -4.10 -10.64
C ARG A 647 12.27 -5.02 -9.44
N THR A 648 12.63 -6.29 -9.68
CA THR A 648 12.88 -7.26 -8.60
C THR A 648 14.10 -6.85 -7.79
N LYS A 649 15.14 -6.29 -8.43
CA LYS A 649 16.34 -5.77 -7.75
C LYS A 649 16.08 -4.52 -6.91
N LEU A 650 15.03 -3.76 -7.21
CA LEU A 650 14.63 -2.58 -6.42
C LEU A 650 13.82 -2.96 -5.17
N MET A 651 13.22 -4.14 -5.11
CA MET A 651 12.37 -4.55 -4.00
C MET A 651 13.11 -4.65 -2.65
N PRO A 652 14.32 -5.26 -2.57
CA PRO A 652 15.10 -5.26 -1.34
C PRO A 652 15.53 -3.86 -0.90
N THR A 653 15.62 -2.88 -1.81
CA THR A 653 15.89 -1.49 -1.42
C THR A 653 14.71 -0.91 -0.65
N VAL A 654 13.47 -1.14 -1.11
CA VAL A 654 12.28 -0.72 -0.36
C VAL A 654 12.19 -1.41 1.00
N GLU A 655 12.52 -2.69 1.09
CA GLU A 655 12.52 -3.40 2.38
C GLU A 655 13.65 -2.96 3.32
N ARG A 656 14.82 -2.58 2.79
CA ARG A 656 15.94 -2.02 3.58
C ARG A 656 15.69 -0.59 4.05
N ASN A 657 14.72 0.11 3.46
CA ASN A 657 14.35 1.46 3.89
C ASN A 657 13.51 1.45 5.17
N PHE A 658 12.96 0.29 5.56
CA PHE A 658 12.28 0.20 6.85
C PHE A 658 13.30 0.36 7.97
N GLU A 659 13.05 1.34 8.82
CA GLU A 659 13.78 1.48 10.06
C GLU A 659 13.58 0.25 10.95
N GLU A 660 14.53 -0.02 11.82
CA GLU A 660 14.39 -1.01 12.88
C GLU A 660 14.10 -0.27 14.19
N TYR A 661 13.24 -0.83 15.04
CA TYR A 661 13.08 -0.30 16.39
C TYR A 661 14.39 -0.51 17.16
N ASN A 662 14.95 0.59 17.65
CA ASN A 662 16.25 0.63 18.32
C ASN A 662 16.12 1.33 19.68
N PHE A 663 15.23 0.83 20.53
CA PHE A 663 15.19 1.24 21.93
C PHE A 663 16.39 0.60 22.66
N CYS A 664 17.55 1.29 22.66
CA CYS A 664 18.80 0.85 23.30
C CYS A 664 19.36 1.88 24.30
N GLU A 665 19.61 1.40 25.53
CA GLU A 665 20.63 1.75 26.55
C GLU A 665 21.22 3.18 26.55
N HIS A 666 20.73 4.02 27.48
CA HIS A 666 21.47 5.16 28.02
C HIS A 666 21.57 5.10 29.54
#